data_AF-G1L888-F1
#
_entry.id   AF-G1L888-F1
#
_cell.length_a   1.000
_cell.length_b   1.000
_cell.length_c   1.000
_cell.angle_alpha   90.00
_cell.angle_beta   90.00
_cell.angle_gamma   90.00
#
_symmetry.space_group_name_H-M   'P 1'
#
loop_
_entity.id
_entity.type
_entity.pdbx_description
1 polymer ?
#
loop_
_entity_poly.entity_id
_entity_poly.type
_entity_poly.pdbx_seq_one_letter_code
_entity_poly.pdbx_strand_id
1 'polypeptide(L)'
;MAGSRLPRQLFLQGVAAVFVFAFASLYTQIPGLYGAEGILPARRTLRPQGKGRWQQLWETPTLLWEAPQLGLDTSQGLELLSLLGALLALGALLLRRLRNLSVYLLLWAAYLSVCQVGQVFLYFQWDSLLLETGFLAVLVAPLREPPHHHKQGPQGGLAGASPHEGLPFWLVRWLLFRLMFASGVVKLTSRCPAWWGLTALTYHYETQCLPTPASWFAHQLPIWLHKLSVVATFLIEIAVPPLFFAPIRRLRLAAFYSQVLLQVLIIVTGNYNFFNLLTLVLTTALLDDVYLTAGSGNSRYKKRPTSWPRALLATLSLLLEFTVYGLLACGTVHYFGLEVDWEQYAVHSRTTFTFHQFSQWLKMVTLPTMWLGVASLTWELLTALWRWTQVRGWLRKFCTAVQLFIFGTATVALFVISLVPYSYIEPSSHGHLWTGAHRLFGAVEHLQLANSYGLFRRMTGLGGRPEVVLEGSYDGHHWTEIEFMYKPGNVSRPPPVVVPHQPRLDWQMWFAALGPHSHSPWFTSLVLRLLQGKDPVIRLIQNDVARYPFHKQPPTYVRAQRYKYWFSHPGEQSLWWRRQWVEEFFPPVSLGDPTLDMLLRQFGLQDKSPPRARSSSNALAQALRWIRKQLSPLEASTLLWGLLAAVGAIRVMQALLGPHSSRSSPLTKEEKHRPAPKKDSGTASKQAAPAPDNCSSSSQTPRRKT
;
A
#
# COMPACT_ATOMS: atom_id res chain seq x y z
N MET A 1 22.82 -4.75 11.16
CA MET A 1 21.52 -5.49 11.19
C MET A 1 21.69 -6.81 10.45
N ALA A 2 21.57 -7.97 11.10
CA ALA A 2 21.68 -9.28 10.43
C ALA A 2 20.57 -9.43 9.37
N GLY A 3 20.87 -10.00 8.19
CA GLY A 3 19.97 -10.00 7.03
C GLY A 3 18.60 -10.60 7.36
N SER A 4 17.56 -9.75 7.36
CA SER A 4 16.21 -10.06 7.81
C SER A 4 15.42 -10.81 6.73
N ARG A 5 15.40 -12.15 6.79
CA ARG A 5 14.75 -12.99 5.78
C ARG A 5 13.23 -12.98 5.89
N LEU A 6 12.68 -12.91 7.11
CA LEU A 6 11.23 -13.02 7.32
C LEU A 6 10.50 -11.68 7.09
N PRO A 7 10.95 -10.53 7.62
CA PRO A 7 10.37 -9.22 7.30
C PRO A 7 10.35 -8.93 5.80
N ARG A 8 11.41 -9.32 5.09
CA ARG A 8 11.49 -9.22 3.63
C ARG A 8 10.44 -10.07 2.91
N GLN A 9 10.18 -11.28 3.40
CA GLN A 9 9.13 -12.13 2.82
C GLN A 9 7.74 -11.57 3.07
N LEU A 10 7.49 -11.01 4.26
CA LEU A 10 6.25 -10.31 4.61
C LEU A 10 6.06 -9.06 3.75
N PHE A 11 7.12 -8.28 3.53
CA PHE A 11 7.12 -7.14 2.62
C PHE A 11 6.68 -7.55 1.21
N LEU A 12 7.36 -8.53 0.60
CA LEU A 12 7.02 -9.00 -0.74
C LEU A 12 5.58 -9.54 -0.80
N GLN A 13 5.15 -10.35 0.17
CA GLN A 13 3.76 -10.83 0.24
C GLN A 13 2.75 -9.68 0.36
N GLY A 14 3.05 -8.69 1.19
CA GLY A 14 2.21 -7.51 1.37
C GLY A 14 2.08 -6.69 0.09
N VAL A 15 3.20 -6.46 -0.62
CA VAL A 15 3.19 -5.76 -1.92
C VAL A 15 2.38 -6.55 -2.96
N ALA A 16 2.53 -7.87 -3.00
CA ALA A 16 1.72 -8.72 -3.88
C ALA A 16 0.22 -8.62 -3.55
N ALA A 17 -0.16 -8.64 -2.27
CA ALA A 17 -1.55 -8.46 -1.85
C ALA A 17 -2.12 -7.09 -2.27
N VAL A 18 -1.33 -6.02 -2.10
CA VAL A 18 -1.73 -4.68 -2.55
C VAL A 18 -1.90 -4.61 -4.07
N PHE A 19 -1.01 -5.25 -4.85
CA PHE A 19 -1.19 -5.33 -6.31
C PHE A 19 -2.46 -6.08 -6.70
N VAL A 20 -2.82 -7.18 -6.03
CA VAL A 20 -4.10 -7.87 -6.25
C VAL A 20 -5.26 -6.88 -6.07
N PHE A 21 -5.26 -6.13 -4.97
CA PHE A 21 -6.33 -5.18 -4.69
C PHE A 21 -6.37 -4.04 -5.71
N ALA A 22 -5.22 -3.46 -6.05
CA ALA A 22 -5.13 -2.35 -6.98
C ALA A 22 -5.64 -2.75 -8.38
N PHE A 23 -5.18 -3.90 -8.90
CA PHE A 23 -5.59 -4.39 -10.22
C PHE A 23 -7.06 -4.85 -10.27
N ALA A 24 -7.52 -5.63 -9.28
CA ALA A 24 -8.90 -6.11 -9.25
C ALA A 24 -9.89 -4.96 -9.02
N SER A 25 -9.56 -4.00 -8.14
CA SER A 25 -10.34 -2.79 -7.93
C SER A 25 -10.44 -1.96 -9.19
N LEU A 26 -9.34 -1.83 -9.95
CA LEU A 26 -9.34 -1.08 -11.19
C LEU A 26 -10.14 -1.79 -12.29
N TYR A 27 -9.94 -3.10 -12.45
CA TYR A 27 -10.56 -3.91 -13.51
C TYR A 27 -12.07 -3.69 -13.62
N THR A 28 -12.76 -3.71 -12.47
CA THR A 28 -14.22 -3.51 -12.39
C THR A 28 -14.69 -2.13 -12.89
N GLN A 29 -13.81 -1.13 -12.85
CA GLN A 29 -14.13 0.25 -13.22
C GLN A 29 -13.69 0.62 -14.64
N ILE A 30 -12.85 -0.19 -15.30
CA ILE A 30 -12.31 0.13 -16.64
C ILE A 30 -13.41 0.39 -17.68
N PRO A 31 -14.51 -0.39 -17.77
CA PRO A 31 -15.52 -0.17 -18.79
C PRO A 31 -16.18 1.22 -18.70
N GLY A 32 -16.49 1.66 -17.48
CA GLY A 32 -17.12 2.96 -17.25
C GLY A 32 -16.14 4.13 -17.26
N LEU A 33 -14.90 3.94 -16.83
CA LEU A 33 -13.91 5.03 -16.79
C LEU A 33 -13.26 5.23 -18.16
N TYR A 34 -12.77 4.15 -18.77
CA TYR A 34 -11.84 4.19 -19.89
C TYR A 34 -12.33 3.49 -21.16
N GLY A 35 -13.48 2.81 -21.08
CA GLY A 35 -14.10 2.17 -22.24
C GLY A 35 -14.48 3.18 -23.34
N ALA A 36 -14.79 2.67 -24.53
CA ALA A 36 -15.22 3.53 -25.66
C ALA A 36 -16.47 4.38 -25.33
N GLU A 37 -17.34 3.86 -24.47
CA GLU A 37 -18.54 4.54 -23.96
C GLU A 37 -18.36 5.08 -22.53
N GLY A 38 -17.14 5.00 -21.99
CA GLY A 38 -16.82 5.49 -20.66
C GLY A 38 -16.71 7.01 -20.58
N ILE A 39 -16.46 7.50 -19.35
CA ILE A 39 -16.31 8.92 -19.02
C ILE A 39 -15.13 9.51 -19.80
N LEU A 40 -13.95 8.89 -19.74
CA LEU A 40 -12.77 9.34 -20.47
C LEU A 40 -12.12 8.17 -21.24
N PRO A 41 -12.52 7.95 -22.51
CA PRO A 41 -12.00 6.84 -23.30
C PRO A 41 -10.46 6.83 -23.40
N ALA A 42 -9.83 5.72 -23.01
CA ALA A 42 -8.37 5.58 -23.00
C ALA A 42 -7.71 5.71 -24.39
N ARG A 43 -8.46 5.45 -25.47
CA ARG A 43 -7.97 5.63 -26.85
C ARG A 43 -7.50 7.06 -27.17
N ARG A 44 -7.86 8.04 -26.33
CA ARG A 44 -7.48 9.45 -26.52
C ARG A 44 -6.04 9.75 -26.09
N THR A 45 -5.46 8.94 -25.20
CA THR A 45 -4.10 9.18 -24.67
C THR A 45 -3.01 8.65 -25.59
N LEU A 46 -3.20 7.44 -26.14
CA LEU A 46 -2.22 6.79 -27.01
C LEU A 46 -2.49 7.10 -28.48
N ARG A 47 -2.10 8.31 -28.91
CA ARG A 47 -2.09 8.68 -30.33
C ARG A 47 -0.70 8.50 -30.93
N PRO A 48 -0.52 7.72 -32.00
CA PRO A 48 0.78 7.60 -32.68
C PRO A 48 1.18 8.98 -33.23
N GLN A 49 2.28 9.55 -32.72
CA GLN A 49 2.77 10.87 -33.15
C GLN A 49 3.78 10.79 -34.31
N GLY A 50 3.88 9.66 -35.01
CA GLY A 50 4.90 9.42 -36.05
C GLY A 50 6.35 9.30 -35.53
N LYS A 51 6.58 9.43 -34.21
CA LYS A 51 7.89 9.23 -33.57
C LYS A 51 8.35 7.76 -33.61
N GLY A 52 9.65 7.52 -33.52
CA GLY A 52 10.22 6.16 -33.42
C GLY A 52 9.74 5.42 -32.17
N ARG A 53 9.59 4.08 -32.26
CA ARG A 53 9.04 3.23 -31.19
C ARG A 53 9.74 3.40 -29.84
N TRP A 54 11.08 3.46 -29.84
CA TRP A 54 11.86 3.63 -28.62
C TRP A 54 11.57 4.97 -27.93
N GLN A 55 11.49 6.04 -28.71
CA GLN A 55 11.19 7.37 -28.19
C GLN A 55 9.77 7.43 -27.60
N GLN A 56 8.79 6.80 -28.26
CA GLN A 56 7.42 6.71 -27.74
C GLN A 56 7.36 5.94 -26.41
N LEU A 57 8.08 4.82 -26.31
CA LEU A 57 8.17 4.02 -25.09
C LEU A 57 8.89 4.76 -23.96
N TRP A 58 9.90 5.58 -24.27
CA TRP A 58 10.59 6.37 -23.26
C TRP A 58 9.73 7.55 -22.77
N GLU A 59 9.10 8.29 -23.68
CA GLU A 59 8.22 9.42 -23.30
C GLU A 59 6.96 8.94 -22.57
N THR A 60 6.41 7.79 -22.98
CA THR A 60 5.20 7.20 -22.41
C THR A 60 5.40 5.69 -22.19
N PRO A 61 5.99 5.29 -21.05
CA PRO A 61 6.34 3.90 -20.76
C PRO A 61 5.09 3.08 -20.47
N THR A 62 4.51 2.50 -21.53
CA THR A 62 3.33 1.65 -21.41
C THR A 62 3.39 0.44 -22.34
N LEU A 63 3.02 -0.73 -21.80
CA LEU A 63 2.84 -1.97 -22.56
C LEU A 63 1.61 -1.91 -23.48
N LEU A 64 0.75 -0.90 -23.31
CA LEU A 64 -0.47 -0.74 -24.10
C LEU A 64 -0.21 -0.32 -25.56
N TRP A 65 1.01 0.12 -25.88
CA TRP A 65 1.44 0.31 -27.26
C TRP A 65 1.38 -0.98 -28.09
N GLU A 66 1.50 -2.15 -27.43
CA GLU A 66 1.44 -3.47 -28.05
C GLU A 66 0.02 -4.06 -28.14
N ALA A 67 -0.97 -3.45 -27.47
CA ALA A 67 -2.35 -3.91 -27.50
C ALA A 67 -2.95 -4.02 -28.93
N PRO A 68 -2.68 -3.07 -29.86
CA PRO A 68 -3.13 -3.20 -31.24
C PRO A 68 -2.54 -4.40 -31.98
N GLN A 69 -1.31 -4.81 -31.66
CA GLN A 69 -0.68 -6.00 -32.28
C GLN A 69 -1.38 -7.29 -31.84
N LEU A 70 -1.90 -7.31 -30.61
CA LEU A 70 -2.74 -8.37 -30.09
C LEU A 70 -4.19 -8.30 -30.60
N GLY A 71 -4.52 -7.34 -31.49
CA GLY A 71 -5.87 -7.12 -31.99
C GLY A 71 -6.84 -6.61 -30.91
N LEU A 72 -6.33 -5.91 -29.89
CA LEU A 72 -7.11 -5.34 -28.79
C LEU A 72 -7.20 -3.82 -28.90
N ASP A 73 -8.34 -3.27 -28.49
CA ASP A 73 -8.44 -1.82 -28.22
C ASP A 73 -7.67 -1.47 -26.93
N THR A 74 -7.33 -0.20 -26.76
CA THR A 74 -6.59 0.30 -25.57
C THR A 74 -7.34 -0.05 -24.28
N SER A 75 -8.68 0.06 -24.28
CA SER A 75 -9.52 -0.30 -23.14
C SER A 75 -9.47 -1.80 -22.82
N GLN A 76 -9.45 -2.66 -23.84
CA GLN A 76 -9.30 -4.11 -23.66
C GLN A 76 -7.88 -4.50 -23.25
N GLY A 77 -6.87 -3.76 -23.73
CA GLY A 77 -5.49 -3.88 -23.26
C GLY A 77 -5.35 -3.57 -21.78
N LEU A 78 -6.03 -2.52 -21.28
CA LEU A 78 -6.08 -2.19 -19.85
C LEU A 78 -6.71 -3.33 -19.03
N GLU A 79 -7.78 -3.92 -19.53
CA GLU A 79 -8.41 -5.07 -18.88
C GLU A 79 -7.51 -6.29 -18.84
N LEU A 80 -6.86 -6.61 -19.96
CA LEU A 80 -5.91 -7.71 -20.03
C LEU A 80 -4.76 -7.50 -19.04
N LEU A 81 -4.14 -6.32 -19.04
CA LEU A 81 -3.06 -5.99 -18.10
C LEU A 81 -3.53 -6.08 -16.65
N SER A 82 -4.75 -5.61 -16.36
CA SER A 82 -5.29 -5.67 -14.99
C SER A 82 -5.58 -7.11 -14.54
N LEU A 83 -6.15 -7.95 -15.42
CA LEU A 83 -6.38 -9.36 -15.12
C LEU A 83 -5.07 -10.14 -14.96
N LEU A 84 -4.13 -9.98 -15.89
CA LEU A 84 -2.81 -10.61 -15.81
C LEU A 84 -2.03 -10.14 -14.58
N GLY A 85 -2.07 -8.85 -14.28
CA GLY A 85 -1.47 -8.27 -13.08
C GLY A 85 -2.07 -8.83 -11.80
N ALA A 86 -3.40 -8.91 -11.71
CA ALA A 86 -4.09 -9.50 -10.57
C ALA A 86 -3.76 -10.99 -10.39
N LEU A 87 -3.75 -11.78 -11.47
CA LEU A 87 -3.40 -13.20 -11.44
C LEU A 87 -1.94 -13.44 -11.04
N LEU A 88 -1.02 -12.65 -11.60
CA LEU A 88 0.40 -12.74 -11.30
C LEU A 88 0.68 -12.35 -9.84
N ALA A 89 0.02 -11.30 -9.34
CA ALA A 89 0.10 -10.86 -7.96
C ALA A 89 -0.50 -11.89 -6.99
N LEU A 90 -1.64 -12.50 -7.35
CA LEU A 90 -2.26 -13.59 -6.58
C LEU A 90 -1.34 -14.81 -6.53
N GLY A 91 -0.71 -15.15 -7.66
CA GLY A 91 0.32 -16.19 -7.73
C GLY A 91 1.52 -15.90 -6.82
N ALA A 92 2.04 -14.67 -6.83
CA ALA A 92 3.12 -14.24 -5.93
C ALA A 92 2.71 -14.25 -4.45
N LEU A 93 1.43 -13.98 -4.16
CA LEU A 93 0.89 -14.04 -2.81
C LEU A 93 0.80 -15.49 -2.31
N LEU A 94 0.35 -16.43 -3.15
CA LEU A 94 0.14 -17.83 -2.76
C LEU A 94 1.42 -18.67 -2.83
N LEU A 95 2.25 -18.47 -3.87
CA LEU A 95 3.38 -19.33 -4.19
C LEU A 95 4.71 -18.62 -3.92
N ARG A 96 5.58 -19.25 -3.13
CA ARG A 96 6.93 -18.71 -2.87
C ARG A 96 7.78 -18.55 -4.13
N ARG A 97 7.63 -19.46 -5.09
CA ARG A 97 8.38 -19.48 -6.36
C ARG A 97 8.13 -18.26 -7.25
N LEU A 98 6.95 -17.68 -7.14
CA LEU A 98 6.55 -16.50 -7.91
C LEU A 98 6.99 -15.19 -7.24
N ARG A 99 7.64 -15.22 -6.07
CA ARG A 99 8.20 -14.02 -5.42
C ARG A 99 9.64 -13.78 -5.86
N ASN A 100 9.86 -13.61 -7.16
CA ASN A 100 11.17 -13.35 -7.76
C ASN A 100 11.21 -11.99 -8.48
N LEU A 101 12.41 -11.52 -8.82
CA LEU A 101 12.63 -10.20 -9.43
C LEU A 101 11.77 -9.97 -10.68
N SER A 102 11.70 -10.96 -11.58
CA SER A 102 10.97 -10.84 -12.85
C SER A 102 9.47 -10.63 -12.63
N VAL A 103 8.88 -11.32 -11.66
CA VAL A 103 7.45 -11.18 -11.36
C VAL A 103 7.14 -9.77 -10.84
N TYR A 104 7.90 -9.24 -9.90
CA TYR A 104 7.67 -7.86 -9.42
C TYR A 104 7.96 -6.82 -10.49
N LEU A 105 8.92 -7.06 -11.38
CA LEU A 105 9.18 -6.17 -12.51
C LEU A 105 7.99 -6.13 -13.48
N LEU A 106 7.40 -7.29 -13.77
CA LEU A 106 6.20 -7.39 -14.60
C LEU A 106 4.99 -6.72 -13.93
N LEU A 107 4.80 -6.91 -12.63
CA LEU A 107 3.73 -6.24 -11.87
C LEU A 107 3.89 -4.71 -11.89
N TRP A 108 5.11 -4.23 -11.63
CA TRP A 108 5.43 -2.81 -11.67
C TRP A 108 5.24 -2.23 -13.08
N ALA A 109 5.75 -2.88 -14.11
CA ALA A 109 5.61 -2.42 -15.49
C ALA A 109 4.15 -2.42 -15.96
N ALA A 110 3.37 -3.44 -15.57
CA ALA A 110 1.93 -3.48 -15.84
C ALA A 110 1.19 -2.33 -15.14
N TYR A 111 1.49 -2.06 -13.86
CA TYR A 111 0.84 -0.95 -13.15
C TYR A 111 1.24 0.42 -13.68
N LEU A 112 2.53 0.63 -14.00
CA LEU A 112 3.03 1.84 -14.64
C LEU A 112 2.31 2.09 -15.98
N SER A 113 2.16 1.05 -16.79
CA SER A 113 1.47 1.10 -18.08
C SER A 113 0.04 1.62 -17.96
N VAL A 114 -0.64 1.19 -16.88
CA VAL A 114 -2.01 1.58 -16.58
C VAL A 114 -2.05 3.02 -16.06
N CYS A 115 -1.17 3.41 -15.13
CA CYS A 115 -1.05 4.78 -14.63
C CYS A 115 -0.79 5.80 -15.75
N GLN A 116 0.04 5.47 -16.74
CA GLN A 116 0.33 6.36 -17.88
C GLN A 116 -0.90 6.68 -18.73
N VAL A 117 -1.83 5.73 -18.86
CA VAL A 117 -3.06 5.89 -19.66
C VAL A 117 -4.25 6.33 -18.80
N GLY A 118 -4.14 6.18 -17.49
CA GLY A 118 -5.22 6.29 -16.54
C GLY A 118 -5.73 7.70 -16.20
N GLN A 119 -5.10 8.75 -16.75
CA GLN A 119 -5.53 10.15 -16.64
C GLN A 119 -5.84 10.56 -15.19
N VAL A 120 -6.83 11.44 -14.98
CA VAL A 120 -7.21 11.98 -13.65
C VAL A 120 -7.63 10.89 -12.65
N PHE A 121 -8.16 9.76 -13.14
CA PHE A 121 -8.62 8.67 -12.30
C PHE A 121 -7.49 7.79 -11.75
N LEU A 122 -6.23 7.92 -12.20
CA LEU A 122 -5.05 7.18 -11.72
C LEU A 122 -3.91 8.11 -11.23
N TYR A 123 -4.21 9.39 -11.07
CA TYR A 123 -3.25 10.41 -10.60
C TYR A 123 -3.40 10.67 -9.09
N PHE A 124 -3.36 9.61 -8.28
CA PHE A 124 -3.48 9.71 -6.83
C PHE A 124 -2.20 9.30 -6.11
N GLN A 125 -1.96 9.85 -4.91
CA GLN A 125 -0.71 9.61 -4.15
C GLN A 125 -0.47 8.13 -3.81
N TRP A 126 -1.53 7.32 -3.64
CA TRP A 126 -1.38 5.88 -3.39
C TRP A 126 -0.98 5.10 -4.65
N ASP A 127 -1.37 5.57 -5.84
CA ASP A 127 -0.92 4.98 -7.11
C ASP A 127 0.59 5.24 -7.28
N SER A 128 1.05 6.49 -7.02
CA SER A 128 2.48 6.83 -6.99
C SER A 128 3.26 6.06 -5.91
N LEU A 129 2.71 5.92 -4.70
CA LEU A 129 3.33 5.13 -3.63
C LEU A 129 3.46 3.65 -4.01
N LEU A 130 2.47 3.08 -4.69
CA LEU A 130 2.51 1.70 -5.17
C LEU A 130 3.55 1.51 -6.28
N LEU A 131 3.72 2.48 -7.19
CA LEU A 131 4.78 2.43 -8.20
C LEU A 131 6.16 2.47 -7.56
N GLU A 132 6.39 3.39 -6.62
CA GLU A 132 7.67 3.49 -5.92
C GLU A 132 7.96 2.23 -5.07
N THR A 133 6.97 1.76 -4.29
CA THR A 133 7.11 0.54 -3.47
C THR A 133 7.26 -0.71 -4.33
N GLY A 134 6.54 -0.78 -5.46
CA GLY A 134 6.61 -1.87 -6.42
C GLY A 134 7.99 -1.99 -7.05
N PHE A 135 8.61 -0.86 -7.42
CA PHE A 135 9.99 -0.84 -7.91
C PHE A 135 10.98 -1.29 -6.83
N LEU A 136 10.81 -0.83 -5.58
CA LEU A 136 11.62 -1.33 -4.48
C LEU A 136 11.46 -2.84 -4.27
N ALA A 137 10.26 -3.39 -4.48
CA ALA A 137 10.03 -4.84 -4.42
C ALA A 137 10.79 -5.61 -5.50
N VAL A 138 11.03 -5.03 -6.69
CA VAL A 138 11.92 -5.61 -7.72
C VAL A 138 13.32 -5.82 -7.15
N LEU A 139 13.87 -4.80 -6.46
CA LEU A 139 15.22 -4.87 -5.89
C LEU A 139 15.30 -5.76 -4.65
N VAL A 140 14.23 -5.83 -3.86
CA VAL A 140 14.15 -6.67 -2.66
C VAL A 140 13.93 -8.14 -3.01
N ALA A 141 13.29 -8.44 -4.14
CA ALA A 141 13.00 -9.80 -4.56
C ALA A 141 14.29 -10.60 -4.86
N PRO A 142 14.34 -11.89 -4.50
CA PRO A 142 15.49 -12.74 -4.81
C PRO A 142 15.66 -12.93 -6.33
N LEU A 143 16.91 -12.90 -6.80
CA LEU A 143 17.28 -13.16 -8.19
C LEU A 143 17.06 -14.64 -8.61
N ARG A 144 17.33 -15.58 -7.71
CA ARG A 144 17.09 -17.03 -7.88
C ARG A 144 16.74 -17.63 -6.53
N GLU A 145 15.86 -18.64 -6.51
CA GLU A 145 15.64 -19.43 -5.30
C GLU A 145 16.96 -20.14 -4.93
N PRO A 146 17.42 -20.07 -3.67
CA PRO A 146 18.50 -20.94 -3.24
C PRO A 146 18.01 -22.39 -3.34
N PRO A 147 18.81 -23.32 -3.89
CA PRO A 147 18.39 -24.71 -4.07
C PRO A 147 17.93 -25.32 -2.74
N HIS A 148 16.80 -26.02 -2.80
CA HIS A 148 16.03 -26.53 -1.65
C HIS A 148 16.74 -27.61 -0.80
N HIS A 149 18.01 -27.92 -1.07
CA HIS A 149 18.78 -28.96 -0.40
C HIS A 149 20.09 -28.41 0.18
N HIS A 150 20.02 -27.70 1.29
CA HIS A 150 21.04 -27.83 2.31
C HIS A 150 20.34 -27.91 3.66
N LYS A 151 20.43 -29.09 4.27
CA LYS A 151 20.05 -29.36 5.65
C LYS A 151 20.44 -28.16 6.51
N GLN A 152 19.46 -27.59 7.21
CA GLN A 152 19.68 -26.62 8.28
C GLN A 152 20.64 -27.24 9.28
N GLY A 153 21.93 -26.89 9.20
CA GLY A 153 22.91 -27.25 10.20
C GLY A 153 22.57 -26.52 11.50
N PRO A 154 22.66 -27.17 12.66
CA PRO A 154 22.37 -26.56 13.95
C PRO A 154 23.52 -25.67 14.39
N GLN A 155 23.80 -24.60 13.66
CA GLN A 155 24.66 -23.50 14.11
C GLN A 155 24.10 -22.19 13.53
N GLY A 156 23.61 -21.31 14.42
CA GLY A 156 23.09 -19.98 14.11
C GLY A 156 24.16 -19.01 13.61
N GLY A 157 24.73 -19.28 12.43
CA GLY A 157 25.66 -18.40 11.74
C GLY A 157 24.97 -17.53 10.70
N LEU A 158 25.42 -16.28 10.58
CA LEU A 158 25.12 -15.25 9.57
C LEU A 158 25.30 -15.67 8.08
N ALA A 159 25.47 -16.97 7.79
CA ALA A 159 26.11 -17.50 6.59
C ALA A 159 25.18 -17.78 5.40
N GLY A 160 23.98 -17.19 5.35
CA GLY A 160 23.04 -17.48 4.25
C GLY A 160 22.31 -16.31 3.62
N ALA A 161 22.46 -15.09 4.13
CA ALA A 161 21.96 -13.90 3.44
C ALA A 161 23.08 -13.38 2.53
N SER A 162 22.78 -13.14 1.26
CA SER A 162 23.76 -12.56 0.35
C SER A 162 24.13 -11.12 0.81
N PRO A 163 25.40 -10.68 0.64
CA PRO A 163 25.90 -9.45 1.25
C PRO A 163 25.07 -8.19 0.91
N HIS A 164 24.46 -8.15 -0.28
CA HIS A 164 23.70 -7.01 -0.80
C HIS A 164 22.25 -6.91 -0.29
N GLU A 165 21.71 -7.95 0.37
CA GLU A 165 20.29 -8.01 0.75
C GLU A 165 19.82 -6.88 1.69
N GLY A 166 20.73 -6.26 2.44
CA GLY A 166 20.40 -5.15 3.33
C GLY A 166 20.09 -3.85 2.60
N LEU A 167 20.70 -3.62 1.43
CA LEU A 167 20.68 -2.31 0.75
C LEU A 167 19.29 -1.96 0.20
N PRO A 168 18.60 -2.81 -0.58
CA PRO A 168 17.27 -2.49 -1.07
C PRO A 168 16.23 -2.37 0.05
N PHE A 169 16.39 -3.14 1.13
CA PHE A 169 15.46 -3.08 2.26
C PHE A 169 15.65 -1.81 3.10
N TRP A 170 16.87 -1.24 3.11
CA TRP A 170 17.10 0.09 3.64
C TRP A 170 16.34 1.18 2.85
N LEU A 171 16.23 1.07 1.52
CA LEU A 171 15.41 1.99 0.72
C LEU A 171 13.93 1.95 1.10
N VAL A 172 13.39 0.77 1.44
CA VAL A 172 12.01 0.64 1.93
C VAL A 172 11.83 1.42 3.23
N ARG A 173 12.81 1.34 4.14
CA ARG A 173 12.82 2.14 5.37
C ARG A 173 12.93 3.64 5.08
N TRP A 174 13.77 4.03 4.11
CA TRP A 174 13.90 5.42 3.67
C TRP A 174 12.60 5.97 3.05
N LEU A 175 11.91 5.17 2.24
CA LEU A 175 10.59 5.51 1.71
C LEU A 175 9.57 5.71 2.84
N LEU A 176 9.51 4.79 3.81
CA LEU A 176 8.63 4.94 4.97
C LEU A 176 8.94 6.23 5.76
N PHE A 177 10.21 6.53 5.98
CA PHE A 177 10.63 7.78 6.63
C PHE A 177 10.11 8.99 5.87
N ARG A 178 10.38 9.08 4.55
CA ARG A 178 9.92 10.21 3.72
C ARG A 178 8.40 10.33 3.75
N LEU A 179 7.68 9.22 3.61
CA LEU A 179 6.22 9.19 3.61
C LEU A 179 5.66 9.78 4.91
N MET A 180 6.10 9.27 6.07
CA MET A 180 5.56 9.69 7.36
C MET A 180 5.99 11.12 7.70
N PHE A 181 7.28 11.43 7.55
CA PHE A 181 7.82 12.75 7.86
C PHE A 181 7.21 13.84 6.99
N ALA A 182 7.13 13.63 5.67
CA ALA A 182 6.49 14.57 4.76
C ALA A 182 5.01 14.76 5.12
N SER A 183 4.29 13.67 5.37
CA SER A 183 2.86 13.72 5.72
C SER A 183 2.58 14.54 6.97
N GLY A 184 3.46 14.50 7.98
CA GLY A 184 3.34 15.32 9.18
C GLY A 184 3.73 16.77 8.96
N VAL A 185 4.90 17.01 8.36
CA VAL A 185 5.44 18.38 8.19
C VAL A 185 4.53 19.22 7.29
N VAL A 186 3.98 18.66 6.21
CA VAL A 186 3.15 19.45 5.29
C VAL A 186 1.90 20.02 5.95
N LYS A 187 1.35 19.33 6.96
CA LYS A 187 0.17 19.78 7.72
C LYS A 187 0.45 21.12 8.41
N LEU A 188 1.64 21.28 9.00
CA LEU A 188 2.07 22.52 9.64
C LEU A 188 2.52 23.57 8.62
N THR A 189 3.27 23.18 7.57
CA THR A 189 3.68 24.14 6.52
C THR A 189 2.51 24.71 5.71
N SER A 190 1.36 24.04 5.72
CA SER A 190 0.14 24.48 5.03
C SER A 190 -0.45 25.79 5.56
N ARG A 191 -0.06 26.19 6.78
CA ARG A 191 -0.66 27.28 7.59
C ARG A 191 -2.17 27.11 7.83
N CYS A 192 -2.69 25.89 7.76
CA CYS A 192 -4.10 25.62 8.02
C CYS A 192 -4.43 25.90 9.49
N PRO A 193 -5.40 26.78 9.80
CA PRO A 193 -5.78 27.09 11.18
C PRO A 193 -6.20 25.87 11.99
N ALA A 194 -6.87 24.89 11.37
CA ALA A 194 -7.31 23.69 12.07
C ALA A 194 -6.15 22.79 12.55
N TRP A 195 -5.08 22.69 11.76
CA TRP A 195 -3.88 21.95 12.17
C TRP A 195 -3.12 22.68 13.28
N TRP A 196 -2.96 24.00 13.16
CA TRP A 196 -2.28 24.83 14.17
C TRP A 196 -3.08 24.96 15.47
N GLY A 197 -4.42 25.02 15.39
CA GLY A 197 -5.32 25.04 16.54
C GLY A 197 -5.60 23.67 17.18
N LEU A 198 -4.97 22.60 16.67
CA LEU A 198 -5.18 21.21 17.11
C LEU A 198 -6.63 20.70 16.93
N THR A 199 -7.47 21.39 16.16
CA THR A 199 -8.86 21.00 15.91
C THR A 199 -9.06 20.21 14.62
N ALA A 200 -7.99 19.86 13.90
CA ALA A 200 -8.11 19.23 12.59
C ALA A 200 -8.95 17.94 12.61
N LEU A 201 -8.79 17.10 13.64
CA LEU A 201 -9.57 15.87 13.79
C LEU A 201 -11.03 16.07 14.21
N THR A 202 -11.44 17.27 14.66
CA THR A 202 -12.87 17.55 14.86
C THR A 202 -13.61 17.62 13.53
N TYR A 203 -12.91 17.94 12.43
CA TYR A 203 -13.49 17.99 11.08
C TYR A 203 -13.19 16.73 10.26
N HIS A 204 -11.97 16.18 10.41
CA HIS A 204 -11.45 15.14 9.52
C HIS A 204 -12.38 13.92 9.37
N TYR A 205 -12.96 13.44 10.47
CA TYR A 205 -13.84 12.27 10.44
C TYR A 205 -15.06 12.47 9.52
N GLU A 206 -15.60 13.68 9.47
CA GLU A 206 -16.75 14.03 8.62
C GLU A 206 -16.32 14.36 7.19
N THR A 207 -15.24 15.12 7.03
CA THR A 207 -14.86 15.74 5.75
C THR A 207 -13.95 14.88 4.87
N GLN A 208 -13.35 13.81 5.41
CA GLN A 208 -12.52 12.86 4.66
C GLN A 208 -13.26 12.22 3.48
N CYS A 209 -12.58 11.88 2.38
CA CYS A 209 -13.25 11.48 1.14
C CYS A 209 -14.34 10.40 1.29
N LEU A 210 -14.06 9.26 1.91
CA LEU A 210 -15.04 8.18 2.10
C LEU A 210 -15.03 7.70 3.56
N PRO A 211 -15.85 8.28 4.46
CA PRO A 211 -15.89 7.86 5.86
C PRO A 211 -16.49 6.46 6.01
N THR A 212 -16.24 5.83 7.16
CA THR A 212 -16.89 4.58 7.59
C THR A 212 -17.92 4.89 8.69
N PRO A 213 -18.74 3.91 9.14
CA PRO A 213 -19.63 4.12 10.28
C PRO A 213 -18.86 4.50 11.56
N ALA A 214 -17.67 3.90 11.77
CA ALA A 214 -16.80 4.23 12.90
C ALA A 214 -16.36 5.70 12.91
N SER A 215 -16.35 6.35 11.74
CA SER A 215 -16.05 7.77 11.64
C SER A 215 -17.08 8.65 12.35
N TRP A 216 -18.38 8.30 12.23
CA TRP A 216 -19.44 9.02 12.92
C TRP A 216 -19.26 8.89 14.42
N PHE A 217 -19.01 7.68 14.93
CA PHE A 217 -18.74 7.46 16.36
C PHE A 217 -17.49 8.20 16.84
N ALA A 218 -16.41 8.18 16.05
CA ALA A 218 -15.20 8.91 16.36
C ALA A 218 -15.45 10.43 16.40
N HIS A 219 -16.30 10.97 15.51
CA HIS A 219 -16.65 12.39 15.47
C HIS A 219 -17.44 12.87 16.70
N GLN A 220 -18.16 11.97 17.40
CA GLN A 220 -18.87 12.32 18.63
C GLN A 220 -17.98 12.32 19.87
N LEU A 221 -16.67 12.03 19.75
CA LEU A 221 -15.74 12.07 20.87
C LEU A 221 -15.55 13.49 21.39
N PRO A 222 -15.20 13.66 22.68
CA PRO A 222 -15.02 14.99 23.24
C PRO A 222 -13.84 15.73 22.58
N ILE A 223 -13.97 17.04 22.46
CA ILE A 223 -13.02 17.90 21.74
C ILE A 223 -11.59 17.79 22.28
N TRP A 224 -11.41 17.61 23.59
CA TRP A 224 -10.08 17.44 24.19
C TRP A 224 -9.37 16.18 23.65
N LEU A 225 -10.12 15.10 23.41
CA LEU A 225 -9.56 13.86 22.86
C LEU A 225 -9.21 14.02 21.38
N HIS A 226 -9.98 14.80 20.63
CA HIS A 226 -9.62 15.18 19.26
C HIS A 226 -8.33 15.99 19.21
N LYS A 227 -8.18 16.98 20.09
CA LYS A 227 -6.95 17.79 20.20
C LYS A 227 -5.74 16.92 20.55
N LEU A 228 -5.89 16.03 21.52
CA LEU A 228 -4.85 15.08 21.89
C LEU A 228 -4.50 14.13 20.73
N SER A 229 -5.51 13.70 19.96
CA SER A 229 -5.30 12.85 18.78
C SER A 229 -4.51 13.58 17.68
N VAL A 230 -4.68 14.90 17.52
CA VAL A 230 -3.85 15.71 16.61
C VAL A 230 -2.40 15.77 17.11
N VAL A 231 -2.20 15.97 18.41
CA VAL A 231 -0.86 15.93 19.02
C VAL A 231 -0.20 14.57 18.79
N ALA A 232 -0.92 13.47 19.03
CA ALA A 232 -0.43 12.12 18.76
C ALA A 232 -0.08 11.91 17.29
N THR A 233 -0.89 12.46 16.37
CA THR A 233 -0.60 12.43 14.92
C THR A 233 0.72 13.12 14.62
N PHE A 234 0.96 14.34 15.15
CA PHE A 234 2.25 15.03 14.94
C PHE A 234 3.42 14.29 15.57
N LEU A 235 3.25 13.70 16.76
CA LEU A 235 4.29 12.90 17.39
C LEU A 235 4.68 11.70 16.49
N ILE A 236 3.69 10.93 16.03
CA ILE A 236 3.90 9.72 15.22
C ILE A 236 4.43 10.05 13.82
N GLU A 237 3.99 11.15 13.22
CA GLU A 237 4.39 11.52 11.86
C GLU A 237 5.65 12.37 11.77
N ILE A 238 6.04 13.12 12.81
CA ILE A 238 7.19 14.05 12.76
C ILE A 238 8.33 13.61 13.67
N ALA A 239 8.05 13.30 14.93
CA ALA A 239 9.09 13.04 15.93
C ALA A 239 9.54 11.57 15.97
N VAL A 240 8.65 10.63 15.66
CA VAL A 240 8.94 9.19 15.63
C VAL A 240 9.75 8.73 14.39
N PRO A 241 9.57 9.26 13.16
CA PRO A 241 10.28 8.75 11.98
C PRO A 241 11.82 8.72 12.08
N PRO A 242 12.52 9.68 12.70
CA PRO A 242 13.96 9.57 12.94
C PRO A 242 14.37 8.28 13.67
N LEU A 243 13.50 7.73 14.53
CA LEU A 243 13.75 6.47 15.25
C LEU A 243 13.79 5.24 14.32
N PHE A 244 13.33 5.35 13.08
CA PHE A 244 13.43 4.26 12.09
C PHE A 244 14.89 3.85 11.84
N PHE A 245 15.82 4.81 11.94
CA PHE A 245 17.25 4.60 11.77
C PHE A 245 18.01 4.38 13.09
N ALA A 246 17.31 4.33 14.22
CA ALA A 246 17.94 4.12 15.52
C ALA A 246 18.64 2.74 15.58
N PRO A 247 19.87 2.67 16.12
CA PRO A 247 20.57 1.40 16.28
C PRO A 247 19.95 0.53 17.40
N ILE A 248 19.15 1.13 18.29
CA ILE A 248 18.46 0.43 19.38
C ILE A 248 17.18 -0.21 18.85
N ARG A 249 17.13 -1.54 18.93
CA ARG A 249 15.99 -2.34 18.47
C ARG A 249 14.64 -1.94 19.09
N ARG A 250 14.61 -1.66 20.40
CA ARG A 250 13.37 -1.34 21.11
C ARG A 250 12.74 -0.03 20.63
N LEU A 251 13.55 1.01 20.40
CA LEU A 251 13.10 2.27 19.82
C LEU A 251 12.46 2.06 18.44
N ARG A 252 13.09 1.24 17.60
CA ARG A 252 12.54 0.92 16.27
C ARG A 252 11.25 0.09 16.33
N LEU A 253 11.11 -0.82 17.30
CA LEU A 253 9.86 -1.54 17.52
C LEU A 253 8.75 -0.62 18.06
N ALA A 254 9.06 0.30 18.97
CA ALA A 254 8.10 1.31 19.40
C ALA A 254 7.64 2.18 18.23
N ALA A 255 8.58 2.57 17.35
CA ALA A 255 8.25 3.27 16.12
C ALA A 255 7.34 2.43 15.21
N PHE A 256 7.64 1.14 15.00
CA PHE A 256 6.78 0.20 14.27
C PHE A 256 5.35 0.17 14.83
N TYR A 257 5.19 -0.05 16.13
CA TYR A 257 3.87 -0.13 16.76
C TYR A 257 3.09 1.18 16.68
N SER A 258 3.78 2.32 16.83
CA SER A 258 3.18 3.64 16.68
C SER A 258 2.64 3.86 15.26
N GLN A 259 3.42 3.48 14.24
CA GLN A 259 2.96 3.54 12.85
C GLN A 259 1.78 2.61 12.59
N VAL A 260 1.86 1.34 13.05
CA VAL A 260 0.77 0.37 12.87
C VAL A 260 -0.52 0.86 13.52
N LEU A 261 -0.45 1.37 14.76
CA LEU A 261 -1.59 1.91 15.48
C LEU A 261 -2.26 3.04 14.67
N LEU A 262 -1.47 4.00 14.19
CA LEU A 262 -1.98 5.11 13.39
C LEU A 262 -2.67 4.60 12.10
N GLN A 263 -2.04 3.69 11.37
CA GLN A 263 -2.63 3.15 10.12
C GLN A 263 -3.91 2.36 10.37
N VAL A 264 -3.98 1.56 11.44
CA VAL A 264 -5.18 0.79 11.81
C VAL A 264 -6.34 1.72 12.18
N LEU A 265 -6.08 2.76 12.98
CA LEU A 265 -7.10 3.74 13.34
C LEU A 265 -7.65 4.44 12.09
N ILE A 266 -6.78 4.82 11.16
CA ILE A 266 -7.19 5.45 9.90
C ILE A 266 -8.07 4.49 9.08
N ILE A 267 -7.70 3.20 8.95
CA ILE A 267 -8.49 2.19 8.23
C ILE A 267 -9.87 2.00 8.86
N VAL A 268 -9.94 1.98 10.19
CA VAL A 268 -11.22 1.81 10.91
C VAL A 268 -12.13 2.99 10.64
N THR A 269 -11.61 4.22 10.66
CA THR A 269 -12.41 5.45 10.51
C THR A 269 -12.62 5.92 9.08
N GLY A 270 -11.92 5.38 8.08
CA GLY A 270 -11.97 5.89 6.72
C GLY A 270 -11.55 4.90 5.64
N ASN A 271 -12.15 5.04 4.46
CA ASN A 271 -11.88 4.19 3.31
C ASN A 271 -10.80 4.76 2.40
N TYR A 272 -9.55 4.48 2.76
CA TYR A 272 -8.35 4.92 2.06
C TYR A 272 -7.76 3.82 1.18
N ASN A 273 -8.62 3.16 0.41
CA ASN A 273 -8.25 2.18 -0.61
C ASN A 273 -7.19 1.16 -0.10
N PHE A 274 -6.00 1.14 -0.69
CA PHE A 274 -4.88 0.31 -0.28
C PHE A 274 -3.71 1.12 0.29
N PHE A 275 -3.84 2.43 0.46
CA PHE A 275 -2.77 3.32 0.94
C PHE A 275 -2.26 2.95 2.34
N ASN A 276 -3.16 2.80 3.31
CA ASN A 276 -2.77 2.45 4.68
C ASN A 276 -2.25 1.02 4.77
N LEU A 277 -2.82 0.09 3.98
CA LEU A 277 -2.30 -1.28 3.86
C LEU A 277 -0.87 -1.27 3.32
N LEU A 278 -0.59 -0.49 2.28
CA LEU A 278 0.74 -0.34 1.73
C LEU A 278 1.71 0.28 2.75
N THR A 279 1.26 1.26 3.52
CA THR A 279 2.05 1.85 4.61
C THR A 279 2.37 0.81 5.70
N LEU A 280 1.39 -0.02 6.10
CA LEU A 280 1.62 -1.15 7.01
C LEU A 280 2.66 -2.11 6.43
N VAL A 281 2.62 -2.41 5.13
CA VAL A 281 3.62 -3.25 4.46
C VAL A 281 5.01 -2.62 4.53
N LEU A 282 5.14 -1.29 4.36
CA LEU A 282 6.41 -0.58 4.50
C LEU A 282 6.97 -0.66 5.94
N THR A 283 6.12 -0.67 6.97
CA THR A 283 6.57 -0.80 8.37
C THR A 283 7.32 -2.10 8.66
N THR A 284 7.17 -3.13 7.82
CA THR A 284 7.96 -4.38 7.94
C THR A 284 9.47 -4.13 7.87
N ALA A 285 9.93 -3.03 7.26
CA ALA A 285 11.33 -2.60 7.23
C ALA A 285 11.92 -2.21 8.60
N LEU A 286 11.05 -2.07 9.62
CA LEU A 286 11.41 -1.79 11.01
C LEU A 286 11.56 -3.06 11.86
N LEU A 287 11.13 -4.23 11.35
CA LEU A 287 11.18 -5.50 12.06
C LEU A 287 12.52 -6.23 11.88
N ASP A 288 12.84 -7.10 12.84
CA ASP A 288 14.00 -8.02 12.80
C ASP A 288 13.57 -9.49 12.88
N ASP A 289 14.36 -10.39 12.28
CA ASP A 289 14.12 -11.85 12.32
C ASP A 289 14.02 -12.40 13.75
N VAL A 290 14.79 -11.86 14.70
CA VAL A 290 14.81 -12.32 16.10
C VAL A 290 13.48 -12.04 16.80
N TYR A 291 12.75 -10.99 16.40
CA TYR A 291 11.45 -10.68 17.00
C TYR A 291 10.39 -11.69 16.57
N LEU A 292 10.31 -11.93 15.27
CA LEU A 292 9.30 -12.79 14.68
C LEU A 292 9.53 -14.27 15.01
N THR A 293 10.80 -14.69 15.19
CA THR A 293 11.13 -16.08 15.57
C THR A 293 10.94 -16.34 17.07
N ALA A 294 11.11 -15.34 17.93
CA ALA A 294 10.92 -15.47 19.37
C ALA A 294 9.45 -15.68 19.76
N GLY A 295 8.49 -15.16 18.99
CA GLY A 295 7.06 -15.35 19.24
C GLY A 295 6.50 -16.73 18.87
N SER A 296 7.22 -17.51 18.04
CA SER A 296 6.72 -18.76 17.47
C SER A 296 7.27 -20.03 18.15
N GLY A 297 8.15 -19.91 19.13
CA GLY A 297 8.80 -21.07 19.74
C GLY A 297 9.27 -20.80 21.16
N ASN A 298 8.86 -21.70 22.06
CA ASN A 298 9.24 -21.79 23.47
C ASN A 298 10.77 -21.93 23.61
N SER A 299 11.52 -20.85 23.39
CA SER A 299 12.97 -20.83 23.53
C SER A 299 13.29 -20.51 24.98
N ARG A 300 13.56 -21.55 25.76
CA ARG A 300 14.33 -21.43 27.01
C ARG A 300 15.67 -20.81 26.66
N TYR A 301 15.74 -19.48 26.72
CA TYR A 301 17.00 -18.75 26.66
C TYR A 301 17.84 -19.18 27.87
N LYS A 302 18.81 -20.08 27.65
CA LYS A 302 19.92 -20.25 28.60
C LYS A 302 20.61 -18.90 28.70
N LYS A 303 20.41 -18.19 29.82
CA LYS A 303 21.17 -16.99 30.16
C LYS A 303 22.66 -17.35 30.12
N ARG A 304 23.36 -16.98 29.04
CA ARG A 304 24.84 -17.03 29.02
C ARG A 304 25.34 -15.98 30.02
N PRO A 305 26.43 -16.24 30.76
CA PRO A 305 27.01 -15.24 31.65
C PRO A 305 27.37 -14.00 30.84
N THR A 306 26.80 -12.86 31.23
CA THR A 306 27.04 -11.56 30.60
C THR A 306 28.43 -11.07 30.97
N SER A 307 29.32 -10.94 30.00
CA SER A 307 30.59 -10.25 30.20
C SER A 307 30.34 -8.77 30.54
N TRP A 308 31.14 -8.19 31.43
CA TRP A 308 31.06 -6.78 31.85
C TRP A 308 30.84 -5.77 30.71
N PRO A 309 31.55 -5.83 29.56
CA PRO A 309 31.32 -4.90 28.45
C PRO A 309 29.93 -5.07 27.79
N ARG A 310 29.35 -6.27 27.78
CA ARG A 310 28.00 -6.49 27.25
C ARG A 310 26.93 -5.99 28.21
N ALA A 311 27.16 -6.13 29.52
CA ALA A 311 26.28 -5.56 30.53
C ALA A 311 26.30 -4.03 30.45
N LEU A 312 27.48 -3.41 30.35
CA LEU A 312 27.64 -1.97 30.18
C LEU A 312 26.93 -1.45 28.92
N LEU A 313 27.11 -2.11 27.76
CA LEU A 313 26.42 -1.74 26.53
C LEU A 313 24.89 -1.85 26.64
N ALA A 314 24.40 -2.88 27.35
CA ALA A 314 22.97 -3.04 27.60
C ALA A 314 22.42 -1.93 28.51
N THR A 315 23.13 -1.57 29.58
CA THR A 315 22.77 -0.46 30.47
C THR A 315 22.77 0.87 29.73
N LEU A 316 23.80 1.16 28.93
CA LEU A 316 23.85 2.38 28.10
C LEU A 316 22.70 2.42 27.09
N SER A 317 22.36 1.29 26.48
CA SER A 317 21.23 1.20 25.54
C SER A 317 19.89 1.48 26.23
N LEU A 318 19.71 0.97 27.45
CA LEU A 318 18.52 1.22 28.27
C LEU A 318 18.43 2.69 28.70
N LEU A 319 19.55 3.29 29.13
CA LEU A 319 19.59 4.70 29.48
C LEU A 319 19.24 5.57 28.27
N LEU A 320 19.83 5.29 27.10
CA LEU A 320 19.50 6.01 25.87
C LEU A 320 18.02 5.83 25.48
N GLU A 321 17.46 4.64 25.66
CA GLU A 321 16.03 4.37 25.45
C GLU A 321 15.14 5.25 26.36
N PHE A 322 15.39 5.26 27.67
CA PHE A 322 14.64 6.10 28.62
C PHE A 322 14.82 7.58 28.33
N THR A 323 16.04 8.01 27.98
CA THR A 323 16.31 9.40 27.59
C THR A 323 15.51 9.80 26.36
N VAL A 324 15.44 8.95 25.32
CA VAL A 324 14.65 9.25 24.11
C VAL A 324 13.16 9.34 24.45
N TYR A 325 12.61 8.42 25.23
CA TYR A 325 11.21 8.48 25.65
C TYR A 325 10.92 9.70 26.53
N GLY A 326 11.81 10.02 27.47
CA GLY A 326 11.71 11.21 28.31
C GLY A 326 11.76 12.50 27.50
N LEU A 327 12.65 12.60 26.52
CA LEU A 327 12.73 13.76 25.61
C LEU A 327 11.49 13.89 24.74
N LEU A 328 10.95 12.79 24.21
CA LEU A 328 9.71 12.83 23.44
C LEU A 328 8.51 13.25 24.31
N ALA A 329 8.39 12.71 25.52
CA ALA A 329 7.32 13.08 26.44
C ALA A 329 7.43 14.54 26.88
N CYS A 330 8.59 14.96 27.36
CA CYS A 330 8.87 16.34 27.77
C CYS A 330 8.67 17.32 26.61
N GLY A 331 9.19 16.99 25.42
CA GLY A 331 8.99 17.79 24.21
C GLY A 331 7.51 17.91 23.83
N THR A 332 6.74 16.82 23.93
CA THR A 332 5.30 16.85 23.64
C THR A 332 4.56 17.76 24.62
N VAL A 333 4.84 17.65 25.92
CA VAL A 333 4.25 18.52 26.94
C VAL A 333 4.62 19.98 26.70
N HIS A 334 5.88 20.26 26.37
CA HIS A 334 6.38 21.62 26.15
C HIS A 334 5.83 22.27 24.87
N TYR A 335 5.92 21.59 23.70
CA TYR A 335 5.53 22.15 22.41
C TYR A 335 4.01 22.20 22.18
N PHE A 336 3.25 21.38 22.90
CA PHE A 336 1.79 21.33 22.82
C PHE A 336 1.07 21.77 24.10
N GLY A 337 1.81 22.35 25.06
CA GLY A 337 1.25 22.97 26.27
C GLY A 337 0.21 22.08 26.95
N LEU A 338 0.58 20.83 27.23
CA LEU A 338 -0.33 19.86 27.79
C LEU A 338 -0.57 20.14 29.27
N GLU A 339 -1.78 20.55 29.61
CA GLU A 339 -2.23 20.87 30.96
C GLU A 339 -3.41 19.93 31.31
N VAL A 340 -3.32 19.21 32.43
CA VAL A 340 -4.38 18.30 32.88
C VAL A 340 -5.31 19.06 33.81
N ASP A 341 -6.57 19.22 33.40
CA ASP A 341 -7.63 19.71 34.26
C ASP A 341 -8.27 18.52 34.98
N TRP A 342 -7.98 18.42 36.28
CA TRP A 342 -8.48 17.35 37.14
C TRP A 342 -9.94 17.53 37.52
N GLU A 343 -10.51 18.73 37.41
CA GLU A 343 -11.92 18.99 37.74
C GLU A 343 -12.83 18.52 36.60
N GLN A 344 -12.42 18.77 35.36
CA GLN A 344 -13.18 18.39 34.16
C GLN A 344 -12.78 17.03 33.58
N TYR A 345 -11.79 16.36 34.18
CA TYR A 345 -11.14 15.16 33.65
C TYR A 345 -10.74 15.33 32.16
N ALA A 346 -10.23 16.51 31.81
CA ALA A 346 -9.92 16.91 30.44
C ALA A 346 -8.45 17.32 30.29
N VAL A 347 -7.90 17.13 29.09
CA VAL A 347 -6.54 17.56 28.76
C VAL A 347 -6.61 18.78 27.84
N HIS A 348 -6.14 19.92 28.33
CA HIS A 348 -5.96 21.10 27.51
C HIS A 348 -4.67 20.98 26.70
N SER A 349 -4.75 21.34 25.42
CA SER A 349 -3.61 21.28 24.50
C SER A 349 -3.64 22.51 23.60
N ARG A 350 -2.47 23.16 23.44
CA ARG A 350 -2.28 24.34 22.59
C ARG A 350 -0.89 24.31 21.96
N THR A 351 -0.77 24.74 20.71
CA THR A 351 0.54 24.92 20.09
C THR A 351 1.27 26.09 20.76
N THR A 352 2.44 25.83 21.34
CA THR A 352 3.23 26.85 22.07
C THR A 352 4.32 27.49 21.21
N PHE A 353 4.53 26.98 19.99
CA PHE A 353 5.52 27.49 19.04
C PHE A 353 4.84 28.23 17.88
N THR A 354 5.57 29.18 17.29
CA THR A 354 5.10 29.98 16.15
C THR A 354 5.45 29.32 14.81
N PHE A 355 4.76 29.75 13.74
CA PHE A 355 5.12 29.34 12.38
C PHE A 355 6.57 29.69 12.03
N HIS A 356 7.08 30.83 12.50
CA HIS A 356 8.45 31.25 12.23
C HIS A 356 9.46 30.30 12.90
N GLN A 357 9.26 29.99 14.18
CA GLN A 357 10.09 29.02 14.91
C GLN A 357 10.04 27.64 14.24
N PHE A 358 8.86 27.17 13.84
CA PHE A 358 8.71 25.92 13.11
C PHE A 358 9.44 25.93 11.76
N SER A 359 9.33 27.02 11.00
CA SER A 359 10.01 27.15 9.71
C SER A 359 11.53 27.19 9.87
N GLN A 360 12.05 27.87 10.90
CA GLN A 360 13.47 27.84 11.25
C GLN A 360 13.92 26.43 11.67
N TRP A 361 13.15 25.76 12.52
CA TRP A 361 13.40 24.36 12.89
C TRP A 361 13.43 23.44 11.67
N LEU A 362 12.48 23.60 10.75
CA LEU A 362 12.41 22.79 9.55
C LEU A 362 13.64 23.00 8.65
N LYS A 363 14.09 24.26 8.49
CA LYS A 363 15.36 24.56 7.79
C LYS A 363 16.55 23.89 8.49
N MET A 364 16.58 23.92 9.82
CA MET A 364 17.65 23.29 10.61
C MET A 364 17.62 21.76 10.54
N VAL A 365 16.46 21.12 10.38
CA VAL A 365 16.32 19.65 10.44
C VAL A 365 16.32 18.97 9.07
N THR A 366 15.91 19.67 8.01
CA THR A 366 15.78 19.07 6.67
C THR A 366 17.11 18.57 6.12
N LEU A 367 18.19 19.36 6.19
CA LEU A 367 19.52 18.92 5.75
C LEU A 367 20.11 17.82 6.66
N PRO A 368 20.10 17.94 8.00
CA PRO A 368 20.56 16.85 8.88
C PRO A 368 19.81 15.53 8.71
N THR A 369 18.52 15.53 8.39
CA THR A 369 17.79 14.29 8.11
C THR A 369 18.23 13.63 6.80
N MET A 370 18.61 14.42 5.79
CA MET A 370 19.28 13.88 4.59
C MET A 370 20.64 13.27 4.94
N TRP A 371 21.44 13.95 5.76
CA TRP A 371 22.73 13.44 6.23
C TRP A 371 22.62 12.22 7.13
N LEU A 372 21.56 12.11 7.94
CA LEU A 372 21.23 10.91 8.68
C LEU A 372 20.97 9.74 7.72
N GLY A 373 20.24 10.00 6.62
CA GLY A 373 20.07 9.06 5.51
C GLY A 373 21.41 8.63 4.91
N VAL A 374 22.28 9.59 4.57
CA VAL A 374 23.63 9.33 4.03
C VAL A 374 24.44 8.46 5.00
N ALA A 375 24.56 8.87 6.27
CA ALA A 375 25.33 8.14 7.28
C ALA A 375 24.79 6.73 7.49
N SER A 376 23.46 6.57 7.56
CA SER A 376 22.83 5.25 7.68
C SER A 376 23.06 4.37 6.46
N LEU A 377 23.02 4.93 5.23
CA LEU A 377 23.28 4.19 4.00
C LEU A 377 24.75 3.78 3.90
N THR A 378 25.67 4.69 4.22
CA THR A 378 27.11 4.41 4.26
C THR A 378 27.41 3.28 5.24
N TRP A 379 26.76 3.27 6.41
CA TRP A 379 26.90 2.16 7.34
C TRP A 379 26.42 0.84 6.74
N GLU A 380 25.25 0.80 6.09
CA GLU A 380 24.76 -0.42 5.44
C GLU A 380 25.69 -0.88 4.30
N LEU A 381 26.24 0.04 3.50
CA LEU A 381 27.25 -0.25 2.46
C LEU A 381 28.53 -0.85 3.06
N LEU A 382 29.06 -0.25 4.13
CA LEU A 382 30.23 -0.77 4.83
C LEU A 382 29.97 -2.16 5.41
N THR A 383 28.78 -2.41 5.97
CA THR A 383 28.42 -3.75 6.46
C THR A 383 28.27 -4.77 5.34
N ALA A 384 27.79 -4.35 4.16
CA ALA A 384 27.68 -5.19 2.97
C ALA A 384 29.07 -5.53 2.41
N LEU A 385 29.97 -4.55 2.34
CA LEU A 385 31.38 -4.73 1.96
C LEU A 385 32.09 -5.67 2.94
N TRP A 386 31.89 -5.46 4.24
CA TRP A 386 32.43 -6.36 5.27
C TRP A 386 31.91 -7.79 5.11
N ARG A 387 30.61 -7.99 4.81
CA ARG A 387 30.08 -9.33 4.55
C ARG A 387 30.65 -9.96 3.29
N TRP A 388 30.92 -9.15 2.26
CA TRP A 388 31.55 -9.60 1.04
C TRP A 388 32.98 -10.12 1.28
N THR A 389 33.76 -9.49 2.17
CA THR A 389 35.11 -10.01 2.51
C THR A 389 35.08 -11.38 3.18
N GLN A 390 33.97 -11.73 3.84
CA GLN A 390 33.76 -13.03 4.49
C GLN A 390 33.28 -14.14 3.53
N VAL A 391 32.98 -13.83 2.27
CA VAL A 391 32.53 -14.84 1.28
C VAL A 391 33.71 -15.72 0.86
N ARG A 392 33.54 -17.04 0.99
CA ARG A 392 34.54 -18.04 0.59
C ARG A 392 34.36 -18.47 -0.87
N GLY A 393 35.49 -18.68 -1.56
CA GLY A 393 35.57 -19.15 -2.95
C GLY A 393 35.60 -18.01 -3.98
N TRP A 394 36.55 -18.07 -4.91
CA TRP A 394 36.82 -16.98 -5.88
C TRP A 394 35.62 -16.66 -6.79
N LEU A 395 35.01 -17.68 -7.41
CA LEU A 395 33.86 -17.48 -8.31
C LEU A 395 32.65 -16.87 -7.57
N ARG A 396 32.34 -17.38 -6.37
CA ARG A 396 31.24 -16.84 -5.54
C ARG A 396 31.54 -15.42 -5.08
N LYS A 397 32.79 -15.13 -4.72
CA LYS A 397 33.24 -13.79 -4.33
C LYS A 397 33.13 -12.79 -5.48
N PHE A 398 33.47 -13.21 -6.71
CA PHE A 398 33.29 -12.40 -7.92
C PHE A 398 31.80 -12.16 -8.23
N CYS A 399 30.98 -13.21 -8.30
CA CYS A 399 29.54 -13.05 -8.56
C CYS A 399 28.84 -12.18 -7.51
N THR A 400 29.18 -12.36 -6.22
CA THR A 400 28.63 -11.51 -5.15
C THR A 400 29.15 -10.09 -5.18
N ALA A 401 30.39 -9.85 -5.66
CA ALA A 401 30.90 -8.50 -5.91
C ALA A 401 30.10 -7.78 -7.00
N VAL A 402 29.84 -8.46 -8.13
CA VAL A 402 29.02 -7.92 -9.22
C VAL A 402 27.61 -7.59 -8.75
N GLN A 403 26.98 -8.50 -8.00
CA GLN A 403 25.66 -8.23 -7.41
C GLN A 403 25.70 -7.05 -6.43
N LEU A 404 26.70 -6.98 -5.55
CA LEU A 404 26.86 -5.87 -4.61
C LEU A 404 27.06 -4.54 -5.34
N PHE A 405 27.82 -4.53 -6.42
CA PHE A 405 28.01 -3.34 -7.25
C PHE A 405 26.70 -2.88 -7.91
N ILE A 406 25.96 -3.79 -8.53
CA ILE A 406 24.67 -3.47 -9.19
C ILE A 406 23.66 -2.95 -8.17
N PHE A 407 23.40 -3.70 -7.09
CA PHE A 407 22.41 -3.31 -6.07
C PHE A 407 22.87 -2.11 -5.25
N GLY A 408 24.16 -1.97 -4.98
CA GLY A 408 24.73 -0.80 -4.30
C GLY A 408 24.57 0.46 -5.13
N THR A 409 24.90 0.40 -6.42
CA THR A 409 24.73 1.54 -7.34
C THR A 409 23.26 1.90 -7.51
N ALA A 410 22.38 0.91 -7.72
CA ALA A 410 20.94 1.14 -7.77
C ALA A 410 20.41 1.77 -6.47
N THR A 411 20.90 1.31 -5.31
CA THR A 411 20.51 1.85 -4.01
C THR A 411 20.91 3.32 -3.86
N VAL A 412 22.15 3.66 -4.19
CA VAL A 412 22.65 5.04 -4.12
C VAL A 412 21.90 5.93 -5.12
N ALA A 413 21.71 5.48 -6.36
CA ALA A 413 20.97 6.24 -7.37
C ALA A 413 19.52 6.53 -6.94
N LEU A 414 18.79 5.51 -6.46
CA LEU A 414 17.42 5.70 -5.96
C LEU A 414 17.35 6.62 -4.74
N PHE A 415 18.31 6.51 -3.82
CA PHE A 415 18.39 7.43 -2.70
C PHE A 415 18.60 8.86 -3.19
N VAL A 416 19.56 9.10 -4.08
CA VAL A 416 19.88 10.43 -4.63
C VAL A 416 18.68 11.05 -5.35
N ILE A 417 18.02 10.33 -6.27
CA ILE A 417 16.84 10.88 -6.96
C ILE A 417 15.69 11.18 -5.98
N SER A 418 15.56 10.40 -4.89
CA SER A 418 14.51 10.61 -3.89
C SER A 418 14.74 11.82 -2.97
N LEU A 419 15.97 12.35 -2.92
CA LEU A 419 16.26 13.59 -2.19
C LEU A 419 15.58 14.80 -2.82
N VAL A 420 15.37 14.80 -4.14
CA VAL A 420 14.72 15.89 -4.88
C VAL A 420 13.27 16.09 -4.41
N PRO A 421 12.36 15.10 -4.50
CA PRO A 421 11.00 15.28 -4.01
C PRO A 421 10.92 15.40 -2.48
N TYR A 422 11.88 14.86 -1.72
CA TYR A 422 11.97 15.08 -0.28
C TYR A 422 12.26 16.55 0.07
N SER A 423 13.12 17.21 -0.72
CA SER A 423 13.46 18.62 -0.51
C SER A 423 12.30 19.59 -0.75
N TYR A 424 11.22 19.18 -1.43
CA TYR A 424 10.04 20.04 -1.64
C TYR A 424 9.34 20.46 -0.34
N ILE A 425 9.60 19.75 0.77
CA ILE A 425 9.09 20.08 2.09
C ILE A 425 9.65 21.44 2.57
N GLU A 426 10.87 21.78 2.17
CA GLU A 426 11.54 23.03 2.52
C GLU A 426 12.24 23.63 1.27
N PRO A 427 11.69 24.70 0.68
CA PRO A 427 12.16 25.23 -0.60
C PRO A 427 13.62 25.71 -0.63
N SER A 428 14.21 26.17 0.48
CA SER A 428 15.60 26.64 0.47
C SER A 428 16.59 25.49 0.30
N SER A 429 16.30 24.32 0.86
CA SER A 429 17.12 23.11 0.79
C SER A 429 17.11 22.52 -0.62
N HIS A 430 16.00 22.69 -1.36
CA HIS A 430 15.88 22.27 -2.75
C HIS A 430 16.94 22.90 -3.67
N GLY A 431 17.23 24.19 -3.46
CA GLY A 431 18.26 24.92 -4.21
C GLY A 431 19.70 24.51 -3.87
N HIS A 432 19.93 23.93 -2.69
CA HIS A 432 21.26 23.47 -2.25
C HIS A 432 21.60 22.05 -2.73
N LEU A 433 20.64 21.31 -3.29
CA LEU A 433 20.90 19.99 -3.84
C LEU A 433 21.81 20.08 -5.07
N TRP A 434 22.69 19.10 -5.21
CA TRP A 434 23.59 18.99 -6.36
C TRP A 434 22.80 18.96 -7.68
N THR A 435 23.21 19.77 -8.65
CA THR A 435 22.54 19.88 -9.97
C THR A 435 22.43 18.55 -10.71
N GLY A 436 23.38 17.64 -10.50
CA GLY A 436 23.32 16.28 -11.03
C GLY A 436 22.13 15.49 -10.49
N ALA A 437 21.73 15.68 -9.23
CA ALA A 437 20.56 15.02 -8.64
C ALA A 437 19.26 15.46 -9.32
N HIS A 438 19.11 16.76 -9.61
CA HIS A 438 17.95 17.29 -10.34
C HIS A 438 17.87 16.75 -11.76
N ARG A 439 19.01 16.67 -12.48
CA ARG A 439 19.07 16.09 -13.83
C ARG A 439 18.72 14.60 -13.83
N LEU A 440 19.25 13.84 -12.87
CA LEU A 440 18.95 12.42 -12.72
C LEU A 440 17.47 12.20 -12.40
N PHE A 441 16.89 12.99 -11.49
CA PHE A 441 15.46 12.92 -11.16
C PHE A 441 14.59 13.24 -12.38
N GLY A 442 14.85 14.35 -13.07
CA GLY A 442 14.08 14.75 -14.26
C GLY A 442 14.15 13.71 -15.39
N ALA A 443 15.27 13.01 -15.54
CA ALA A 443 15.42 11.95 -16.54
C ALA A 443 14.53 10.72 -16.26
N VAL A 444 14.12 10.48 -15.01
CA VAL A 444 13.35 9.29 -14.59
C VAL A 444 12.00 9.62 -13.96
N GLU A 445 11.60 10.90 -13.93
CA GLU A 445 10.34 11.35 -13.30
C GLU A 445 9.10 10.66 -13.91
N HIS A 446 9.11 10.47 -15.23
CA HIS A 446 8.06 9.75 -15.95
C HIS A 446 7.94 8.27 -15.55
N LEU A 447 8.96 7.68 -14.92
CA LEU A 447 8.91 6.32 -14.38
C LEU A 447 8.37 6.25 -12.94
N GLN A 448 8.09 7.41 -12.30
CA GLN A 448 7.53 7.51 -10.95
C GLN A 448 8.35 6.75 -9.88
N LEU A 449 9.68 6.69 -10.04
CA LEU A 449 10.59 5.96 -9.14
C LEU A 449 10.79 6.64 -7.79
N ALA A 450 10.52 7.95 -7.69
CA ALA A 450 10.55 8.71 -6.46
C ALA A 450 9.51 9.83 -6.51
N ASN A 451 8.71 9.95 -5.45
CA ASN A 451 7.59 10.90 -5.42
C ASN A 451 7.59 11.75 -4.14
N SER A 452 6.79 12.82 -4.16
CA SER A 452 6.50 13.65 -2.99
C SER A 452 5.17 13.25 -2.35
N TYR A 453 5.08 13.40 -1.02
CA TYR A 453 3.95 12.91 -0.24
C TYR A 453 3.38 14.03 0.65
N GLY A 454 2.06 14.06 0.78
CA GLY A 454 1.41 15.12 1.58
C GLY A 454 -0.11 15.09 1.58
N LEU A 455 -0.72 13.97 1.96
CA LEU A 455 -2.17 13.85 2.09
C LEU A 455 -2.71 14.77 3.20
N PHE A 456 -3.90 15.35 2.96
CA PHE A 456 -4.62 16.22 3.90
C PHE A 456 -3.79 17.40 4.44
N ARG A 457 -2.94 17.96 3.57
CA ARG A 457 -2.13 19.14 3.87
C ARG A 457 -2.96 20.28 4.48
N ARG A 458 -4.14 20.56 3.90
CA ARG A 458 -5.14 21.49 4.45
C ARG A 458 -6.42 20.74 4.73
N MET A 459 -7.04 21.01 5.88
CA MET A 459 -8.39 20.53 6.17
C MET A 459 -9.37 21.19 5.21
N THR A 460 -10.21 20.36 4.59
CA THR A 460 -11.30 20.78 3.70
C THR A 460 -12.63 20.67 4.42
N GLY A 461 -13.65 21.36 3.91
CA GLY A 461 -15.00 21.33 4.50
C GLY A 461 -15.11 22.02 5.87
N LEU A 462 -14.30 23.06 6.14
CA LEU A 462 -14.47 23.89 7.32
C LEU A 462 -15.86 24.55 7.27
N GLY A 463 -16.75 24.14 8.18
CA GLY A 463 -18.15 24.57 8.17
C GLY A 463 -19.06 23.73 7.26
N GLY A 464 -18.74 22.45 7.08
CA GLY A 464 -19.55 21.45 6.39
C GLY A 464 -18.86 20.84 5.18
N ARG A 465 -18.99 19.53 5.04
CA ARG A 465 -18.45 18.76 3.92
C ARG A 465 -19.19 19.10 2.62
N PRO A 466 -18.55 19.70 1.60
CA PRO A 466 -19.22 19.94 0.34
C PRO A 466 -19.43 18.62 -0.41
N GLU A 467 -20.61 18.45 -0.99
CA GLU A 467 -20.97 17.29 -1.80
C GLU A 467 -21.77 17.72 -3.02
N VAL A 468 -21.41 17.16 -4.17
CA VAL A 468 -22.17 17.34 -5.42
C VAL A 468 -23.17 16.19 -5.55
N VAL A 469 -24.44 16.56 -5.70
CA VAL A 469 -25.57 15.65 -5.92
C VAL A 469 -26.03 15.81 -7.36
N LEU A 470 -25.99 14.72 -8.12
CA LEU A 470 -26.51 14.67 -9.48
C LEU A 470 -28.01 14.38 -9.45
N GLU A 471 -28.75 15.08 -10.29
CA GLU A 471 -30.20 14.92 -10.42
C GLU A 471 -30.57 14.77 -11.89
N GLY A 472 -31.47 13.83 -12.18
CA GLY A 472 -32.06 13.67 -13.50
C GLY A 472 -33.53 14.08 -13.51
N SER A 473 -34.03 14.42 -14.70
CA SER A 473 -35.45 14.73 -14.92
C SER A 473 -35.89 14.35 -16.32
N TYR A 474 -37.17 14.03 -16.48
CA TYR A 474 -37.79 13.82 -17.79
C TYR A 474 -38.44 15.09 -18.35
N ASP A 475 -38.89 15.99 -17.48
CA ASP A 475 -39.69 17.18 -17.81
C ASP A 475 -39.00 18.51 -17.48
N GLY A 476 -37.87 18.48 -16.76
CA GLY A 476 -37.14 19.67 -16.28
C GLY A 476 -37.70 20.28 -15.00
N HIS A 477 -38.81 19.76 -14.46
CA HIS A 477 -39.49 20.27 -13.27
C HIS A 477 -39.36 19.31 -12.08
N HIS A 478 -39.58 18.02 -12.30
CA HIS A 478 -39.44 16.99 -11.27
C HIS A 478 -38.06 16.37 -11.35
N TRP A 479 -37.25 16.61 -10.32
CA TRP A 479 -35.86 16.17 -10.26
C TRP A 479 -35.72 14.99 -9.29
N THR A 480 -35.06 13.93 -9.74
CA THR A 480 -34.77 12.74 -8.92
C THR A 480 -33.27 12.59 -8.76
N GLU A 481 -32.82 12.44 -7.52
CA GLU A 481 -31.40 12.27 -7.19
C GLU A 481 -30.84 10.95 -7.72
N ILE A 482 -29.64 11.02 -8.28
CA ILE A 482 -28.85 9.87 -8.70
C ILE A 482 -27.94 9.47 -7.53
N GLU A 483 -28.33 8.43 -6.80
CA GLU A 483 -27.57 7.95 -5.64
C GLU A 483 -26.33 7.14 -6.04
N PHE A 484 -25.17 7.47 -5.45
CA PHE A 484 -23.92 6.75 -5.63
C PHE A 484 -23.78 5.58 -4.64
N MET A 485 -23.03 4.56 -5.01
CA MET A 485 -22.76 3.40 -4.15
C MET A 485 -21.97 3.75 -2.90
N TYR A 486 -20.94 4.61 -2.98
CA TYR A 486 -19.94 4.72 -1.91
C TYR A 486 -19.82 6.09 -1.27
N LYS A 487 -19.89 7.19 -2.04
CA LYS A 487 -19.87 8.53 -1.45
C LYS A 487 -21.14 8.81 -0.63
N PRO A 488 -21.07 9.73 0.36
CA PRO A 488 -22.26 10.23 1.05
C PRO A 488 -23.30 10.79 0.07
N GLY A 489 -24.58 10.57 0.37
CA GLY A 489 -25.71 11.01 -0.45
C GLY A 489 -26.99 10.95 0.36
N ASN A 490 -27.67 9.81 0.34
CA ASN A 490 -28.85 9.58 1.17
C ASN A 490 -28.53 9.80 2.66
N VAL A 491 -29.27 10.71 3.32
CA VAL A 491 -29.00 11.14 4.70
C VAL A 491 -29.25 10.08 5.76
N SER A 492 -30.08 9.08 5.42
CA SER A 492 -30.43 7.96 6.29
C SER A 492 -29.48 6.77 6.12
N ARG A 493 -28.61 6.78 5.11
CA ARG A 493 -27.72 5.66 4.80
C ARG A 493 -26.40 5.77 5.59
N PRO A 494 -25.96 4.71 6.29
CA PRO A 494 -24.65 4.69 6.91
C PRO A 494 -23.54 4.77 5.86
N PRO A 495 -22.41 5.42 6.15
CA PRO A 495 -21.22 5.34 5.30
C PRO A 495 -20.76 3.87 5.15
N PRO A 496 -20.38 3.38 3.96
CA PRO A 496 -20.01 1.98 3.79
C PRO A 496 -18.57 1.69 4.21
N VAL A 497 -18.24 0.40 4.40
CA VAL A 497 -16.87 -0.09 4.54
C VAL A 497 -16.47 -0.80 3.24
N VAL A 498 -15.56 -0.20 2.49
CA VAL A 498 -15.21 -0.63 1.12
C VAL A 498 -13.74 -0.98 0.95
N VAL A 499 -12.87 -0.66 1.91
CA VAL A 499 -11.44 -1.07 1.91
C VAL A 499 -11.33 -2.57 1.60
N PRO A 500 -10.45 -3.02 0.67
CA PRO A 500 -9.41 -2.26 -0.02
C PRO A 500 -9.81 -1.69 -1.39
N HIS A 501 -11.11 -1.66 -1.72
CA HIS A 501 -11.60 -1.07 -2.96
C HIS A 501 -11.28 0.42 -3.02
N GLN A 502 -10.94 0.90 -4.22
CA GLN A 502 -10.79 2.31 -4.52
C GLN A 502 -11.87 2.73 -5.52
N PRO A 503 -12.99 3.32 -5.07
CA PRO A 503 -13.99 3.89 -5.96
C PRO A 503 -13.46 5.20 -6.59
N ARG A 504 -12.90 5.11 -7.79
CA ARG A 504 -12.17 6.22 -8.44
C ARG A 504 -13.11 7.36 -8.81
N LEU A 505 -14.35 7.05 -9.22
CA LEU A 505 -15.36 8.05 -9.53
C LEU A 505 -15.81 8.81 -8.28
N ASP A 506 -16.18 8.13 -7.20
CA ASP A 506 -16.59 8.75 -5.94
C ASP A 506 -15.49 9.62 -5.34
N TRP A 507 -14.23 9.17 -5.41
CA TRP A 507 -13.08 9.98 -4.99
C TRP A 507 -12.94 11.25 -5.83
N GLN A 508 -13.11 11.16 -7.15
CA GLN A 508 -13.08 12.33 -8.02
C GLN A 508 -14.27 13.28 -7.77
N MET A 509 -15.45 12.75 -7.45
CA MET A 509 -16.61 13.56 -7.05
C MET A 509 -16.33 14.38 -5.78
N TRP A 510 -15.63 13.80 -4.80
CA TRP A 510 -15.19 14.55 -3.61
C TRP A 510 -14.25 15.71 -3.97
N PHE A 511 -13.27 15.49 -4.86
CA PHE A 511 -12.40 16.58 -5.34
C PHE A 511 -13.18 17.63 -6.14
N ALA A 512 -14.12 17.22 -6.97
CA ALA A 512 -14.97 18.14 -7.75
C ALA A 512 -15.79 19.06 -6.85
N ALA A 513 -16.29 18.56 -5.71
CA ALA A 513 -17.07 19.34 -4.76
C ALA A 513 -16.30 20.49 -4.09
N LEU A 514 -14.97 20.45 -4.09
CA LEU A 514 -14.11 21.46 -3.45
C LEU A 514 -13.93 22.74 -4.29
N GLY A 515 -14.35 22.74 -5.56
CA GLY A 515 -14.20 23.88 -6.47
C GLY A 515 -15.41 24.03 -7.39
N PRO A 516 -15.34 24.89 -8.42
CA PRO A 516 -16.33 24.95 -9.48
C PRO A 516 -16.20 23.76 -10.45
N HIS A 517 -17.28 23.46 -11.17
CA HIS A 517 -17.31 22.36 -12.14
C HIS A 517 -16.25 22.50 -13.26
N SER A 518 -15.86 23.74 -13.60
CA SER A 518 -14.85 24.03 -14.63
C SER A 518 -13.47 23.47 -14.32
N HIS A 519 -13.15 23.23 -13.04
CA HIS A 519 -11.90 22.59 -12.63
C HIS A 519 -11.92 21.06 -12.83
N SER A 520 -13.08 20.47 -13.12
CA SER A 520 -13.26 19.03 -13.30
C SER A 520 -13.82 18.70 -14.70
N PRO A 521 -13.02 18.80 -15.78
CA PRO A 521 -13.48 18.56 -17.16
C PRO A 521 -14.18 17.20 -17.36
N TRP A 522 -13.73 16.17 -16.64
CA TRP A 522 -14.30 14.83 -16.70
C TRP A 522 -15.76 14.78 -16.28
N PHE A 523 -16.22 15.72 -15.45
CA PHE A 523 -17.60 15.83 -14.97
C PHE A 523 -18.57 16.14 -16.11
N THR A 524 -18.21 17.02 -17.04
CA THR A 524 -19.00 17.30 -18.25
C THR A 524 -19.19 16.04 -19.09
N SER A 525 -18.16 15.21 -19.20
CA SER A 525 -18.26 13.92 -19.89
C SER A 525 -19.17 12.95 -19.14
N LEU A 526 -19.08 12.90 -17.80
CA LEU A 526 -19.99 12.10 -16.98
C LEU A 526 -21.46 12.47 -17.26
N VAL A 527 -21.80 13.76 -17.22
CA VAL A 527 -23.16 14.27 -17.52
C VAL A 527 -23.62 13.83 -18.91
N LEU A 528 -22.78 14.00 -19.94
CA LEU A 528 -23.08 13.53 -21.30
C LEU A 528 -23.38 12.03 -21.35
N ARG A 529 -22.58 11.20 -20.67
CA ARG A 529 -22.76 9.74 -20.67
C ARG A 529 -24.03 9.30 -19.93
N LEU A 530 -24.43 10.02 -18.89
CA LEU A 530 -25.69 9.77 -18.18
C LEU A 530 -26.91 10.14 -19.02
N LEU A 531 -26.89 11.30 -19.69
CA LEU A 531 -27.92 11.69 -20.66
C LEU A 531 -28.04 10.69 -21.82
N GLN A 532 -26.92 10.09 -22.25
CA GLN A 532 -26.90 9.04 -23.26
C GLN A 532 -27.34 7.66 -22.75
N GLY A 533 -27.55 7.48 -21.43
CA GLY A 533 -27.91 6.19 -20.85
C GLY A 533 -26.84 5.10 -20.99
N LYS A 534 -25.55 5.46 -20.95
CA LYS A 534 -24.47 4.47 -21.14
C LYS A 534 -24.32 3.55 -19.93
N ASP A 535 -24.72 2.28 -20.09
CA ASP A 535 -24.66 1.22 -19.06
C ASP A 535 -23.29 1.12 -18.35
N PRO A 536 -22.13 1.15 -19.04
CA PRO A 536 -20.83 1.07 -18.36
C PRO A 536 -20.59 2.21 -17.35
N VAL A 537 -21.13 3.41 -17.62
CA VAL A 537 -20.99 4.57 -16.72
C VAL A 537 -22.02 4.50 -15.59
N ILE A 538 -23.24 4.07 -15.88
CA ILE A 538 -24.27 3.84 -14.86
C ILE A 538 -23.78 2.82 -13.82
N ARG A 539 -23.12 1.74 -14.27
CA ARG A 539 -22.54 0.72 -13.37
C ARG A 539 -21.44 1.22 -12.44
N LEU A 540 -20.78 2.34 -12.76
CA LEU A 540 -19.84 2.99 -11.81
C LEU A 540 -20.58 3.66 -10.66
N ILE A 541 -21.79 4.15 -10.91
CA ILE A 541 -22.63 4.84 -9.91
C ILE A 541 -23.45 3.83 -9.12
N GLN A 542 -24.09 2.88 -9.81
CA GLN A 542 -24.89 1.79 -9.26
C GLN A 542 -24.62 0.48 -10.01
N ASN A 543 -23.93 -0.45 -9.36
CA ASN A 543 -23.65 -1.77 -9.93
C ASN A 543 -24.93 -2.59 -10.13
N ASP A 544 -25.88 -2.49 -9.18
CA ASP A 544 -27.25 -2.99 -9.34
C ASP A 544 -28.09 -1.94 -10.10
N VAL A 545 -28.15 -2.12 -11.42
CA VAL A 545 -28.81 -1.18 -12.33
C VAL A 545 -30.30 -0.99 -11.99
N ALA A 546 -30.96 -1.95 -11.34
CA ALA A 546 -32.36 -1.79 -10.93
C ALA A 546 -32.57 -0.67 -9.90
N ARG A 547 -31.53 -0.34 -9.11
CA ARG A 547 -31.56 0.77 -8.14
C ARG A 547 -31.31 2.14 -8.78
N TYR A 548 -30.84 2.18 -10.02
CA TYR A 548 -30.64 3.43 -10.73
C TYR A 548 -32.01 4.00 -11.17
N PRO A 549 -32.40 5.22 -10.77
CA PRO A 549 -33.76 5.72 -11.01
C PRO A 549 -34.16 5.75 -12.49
N PHE A 550 -33.20 5.97 -13.38
CA PHE A 550 -33.39 6.13 -14.82
C PHE A 550 -32.99 4.86 -15.61
N HIS A 551 -33.11 3.68 -15.01
CA HIS A 551 -32.69 2.41 -15.65
C HIS A 551 -33.57 2.00 -16.83
N LYS A 552 -34.86 2.34 -16.82
CA LYS A 552 -35.81 2.02 -17.90
C LYS A 552 -35.62 2.93 -19.12
N GLN A 553 -35.41 4.21 -18.88
CA GLN A 553 -35.21 5.24 -19.90
C GLN A 553 -34.24 6.30 -19.36
N PRO A 554 -33.22 6.72 -20.14
CA PRO A 554 -32.30 7.75 -19.72
C PRO A 554 -33.02 9.08 -19.45
N PRO A 555 -32.51 9.92 -18.52
CA PRO A 555 -33.12 11.21 -18.22
C PRO A 555 -32.98 12.16 -19.42
N THR A 556 -34.00 12.99 -19.65
CA THR A 556 -33.98 14.04 -20.69
C THR A 556 -33.05 15.19 -20.28
N TYR A 557 -33.05 15.50 -18.99
CA TYR A 557 -32.26 16.57 -18.39
C TYR A 557 -31.42 16.04 -17.24
N VAL A 558 -30.21 16.56 -17.09
CA VAL A 558 -29.35 16.33 -15.94
C VAL A 558 -28.85 17.67 -15.42
N ARG A 559 -28.84 17.83 -14.09
CA ARG A 559 -28.23 18.96 -13.39
C ARG A 559 -27.41 18.47 -12.20
N ALA A 560 -26.65 19.36 -11.59
CA ALA A 560 -25.96 19.05 -10.35
C ALA A 560 -26.10 20.18 -9.33
N GLN A 561 -26.37 19.79 -8.09
CA GLN A 561 -26.55 20.69 -6.96
C GLN A 561 -25.42 20.48 -5.95
N ARG A 562 -24.94 21.56 -5.33
CA ARG A 562 -23.95 21.48 -4.25
C ARG A 562 -24.64 21.66 -2.91
N TYR A 563 -24.38 20.70 -2.02
CA TYR A 563 -24.84 20.70 -0.64
C TYR A 563 -23.64 20.73 0.31
N LYS A 564 -23.88 21.15 1.55
CA LYS A 564 -23.00 20.87 2.68
C LYS A 564 -23.63 19.77 3.52
N TYR A 565 -22.82 18.78 3.88
CA TYR A 565 -23.18 17.67 4.74
C TYR A 565 -22.48 17.81 6.08
N TRP A 566 -23.16 17.37 7.13
CA TRP A 566 -22.61 17.15 8.45
C TRP A 566 -23.09 15.81 8.99
N PHE A 567 -22.31 15.21 9.88
CA PHE A 567 -22.83 14.12 10.68
C PHE A 567 -23.97 14.61 11.58
N SER A 568 -25.00 13.78 11.73
CA SER A 568 -26.08 14.04 12.68
C SER A 568 -25.58 13.88 14.11
N HIS A 569 -26.24 14.55 15.05
CA HIS A 569 -26.01 14.35 16.48
C HIS A 569 -26.89 13.23 17.04
N PRO A 570 -26.48 12.55 18.12
CA PRO A 570 -27.31 11.56 18.79
C PRO A 570 -28.68 12.15 19.17
N GLY A 571 -29.77 11.52 18.71
CA GLY A 571 -31.15 11.95 18.99
C GLY A 571 -31.83 12.77 17.89
N GLU A 572 -31.14 13.08 16.78
CA GLU A 572 -31.75 13.72 15.61
C GLU A 572 -32.59 12.74 14.76
N GLN A 573 -33.52 13.27 13.96
CA GLN A 573 -34.40 12.48 13.09
C GLN A 573 -33.64 11.75 11.97
N SER A 574 -32.58 12.35 11.42
CA SER A 574 -31.73 11.71 10.42
C SER A 574 -30.61 10.91 11.09
N LEU A 575 -30.50 9.64 10.72
CA LEU A 575 -29.65 8.69 11.46
C LEU A 575 -28.15 8.94 11.32
N TRP A 576 -27.68 9.44 10.17
CA TRP A 576 -26.24 9.54 9.90
C TRP A 576 -25.78 10.93 9.44
N TRP A 577 -26.58 11.58 8.59
CA TRP A 577 -26.21 12.85 8.00
C TRP A 577 -27.33 13.88 8.12
N ARG A 578 -26.94 15.14 8.15
CA ARG A 578 -27.80 16.28 7.83
C ARG A 578 -27.16 17.04 6.68
N ARG A 579 -27.98 17.65 5.81
CA ARG A 579 -27.48 18.39 4.66
C ARG A 579 -28.22 19.71 4.48
N GLN A 580 -27.53 20.68 3.89
CA GLN A 580 -28.08 21.98 3.52
C GLN A 580 -27.69 22.30 2.09
N TRP A 581 -28.65 22.72 1.27
CA TRP A 581 -28.39 23.19 -0.09
C TRP A 581 -27.57 24.49 -0.05
N VAL A 582 -26.62 24.63 -0.98
CA VAL A 582 -25.74 25.81 -1.05
C VAL A 582 -25.96 26.56 -2.35
N GLU A 583 -25.72 25.90 -3.48
CA GLU A 583 -25.81 26.52 -4.79
C GLU A 583 -25.99 25.45 -5.88
N GLU A 584 -26.36 25.90 -7.08
CA GLU A 584 -26.26 25.11 -8.28
C GLU A 584 -24.78 24.90 -8.66
N PHE A 585 -24.37 23.65 -8.84
CA PHE A 585 -23.00 23.29 -9.23
C PHE A 585 -22.85 23.21 -10.75
N PHE A 586 -23.85 22.65 -11.43
CA PHE A 586 -23.88 22.47 -12.86
C PHE A 586 -25.31 22.69 -13.37
N PRO A 587 -25.50 23.53 -14.42
CA PRO A 587 -26.83 23.91 -14.89
C PRO A 587 -27.60 22.72 -15.47
N PRO A 588 -28.94 22.79 -15.52
CA PRO A 588 -29.74 21.79 -16.20
C PRO A 588 -29.45 21.80 -17.71
N VAL A 589 -29.03 20.66 -18.25
CA VAL A 589 -28.71 20.48 -19.66
C VAL A 589 -29.38 19.23 -20.23
N SER A 590 -29.64 19.23 -21.54
CA SER A 590 -30.12 18.08 -22.31
C SER A 590 -29.16 17.72 -23.44
N LEU A 591 -29.42 16.61 -24.13
CA LEU A 591 -28.68 16.28 -25.36
C LEU A 591 -28.95 17.35 -26.43
N GLY A 592 -27.89 17.83 -27.08
CA GLY A 592 -27.95 18.91 -28.08
C GLY A 592 -28.01 20.32 -27.49
N ASP A 593 -27.89 20.46 -26.16
CA ASP A 593 -27.82 21.76 -25.49
C ASP A 593 -26.54 22.53 -25.87
N PRO A 594 -26.63 23.81 -26.24
CA PRO A 594 -25.47 24.60 -26.69
C PRO A 594 -24.43 24.82 -25.59
N THR A 595 -24.85 24.91 -24.32
CA THR A 595 -23.94 25.05 -23.17
C THR A 595 -23.13 23.78 -22.97
N LEU A 596 -23.79 22.61 -23.05
CA LEU A 596 -23.10 21.32 -22.95
C LEU A 596 -22.09 21.14 -24.09
N ASP A 597 -22.48 21.47 -25.33
CA ASP A 597 -21.60 21.37 -26.49
C ASP A 597 -20.40 22.32 -26.42
N MET A 598 -20.62 23.55 -25.94
CA MET A 598 -19.54 24.51 -25.67
C MET A 598 -18.52 23.94 -24.68
N LEU A 599 -18.98 23.41 -23.55
CA LEU A 599 -18.09 22.82 -22.53
C LEU A 599 -17.32 21.60 -23.07
N LEU A 600 -17.99 20.73 -23.84
CA LEU A 600 -17.35 19.58 -24.48
C LEU A 600 -16.26 20.00 -25.49
N ARG A 601 -16.47 21.10 -26.23
CA ARG A 601 -15.45 21.67 -27.12
C ARG A 601 -14.30 22.27 -26.35
N GLN A 602 -14.60 23.09 -25.34
CA GLN A 602 -13.61 23.77 -24.49
C GLN A 602 -12.64 22.76 -23.86
N PHE A 603 -13.16 21.64 -23.36
CA PHE A 603 -12.35 20.60 -22.73
C PHE A 603 -11.78 19.55 -23.70
N GLY A 604 -11.99 19.70 -25.01
CA GLY A 604 -11.50 18.74 -26.01
C GLY A 604 -12.12 17.34 -25.87
N LEU A 605 -13.36 17.25 -25.38
CA LEU A 605 -14.05 16.00 -25.11
C LEU A 605 -14.88 15.48 -26.30
N GLN A 606 -15.05 16.28 -27.35
CA GLN A 606 -15.70 15.87 -28.60
C GLN A 606 -14.83 14.86 -29.35
N ASP A 607 -15.33 13.64 -29.48
CA ASP A 607 -14.60 12.57 -30.16
C ASP A 607 -14.75 12.74 -31.68
N LYS A 608 -13.72 13.32 -32.31
CA LYS A 608 -13.66 13.46 -33.77
C LYS A 608 -13.12 12.21 -34.47
N SER A 609 -12.62 11.22 -33.70
CA SER A 609 -11.98 10.04 -34.25
C SER A 609 -12.99 8.89 -34.36
N PRO A 610 -13.09 8.22 -35.53
CA PRO A 610 -13.97 7.07 -35.66
C PRO A 610 -13.52 5.97 -34.69
N PRO A 611 -14.45 5.23 -34.05
CA PRO A 611 -14.09 4.05 -33.30
C PRO A 611 -13.30 3.09 -34.20
N ARG A 612 -12.11 2.68 -33.77
CA ARG A 612 -11.32 1.66 -34.48
C ARG A 612 -12.21 0.44 -34.70
N ALA A 613 -12.26 -0.08 -35.93
CA ALA A 613 -13.13 -1.19 -36.28
C ALA A 613 -12.94 -2.33 -35.28
N ARG A 614 -14.04 -2.75 -34.63
CA ARG A 614 -14.04 -3.88 -33.68
C ARG A 614 -13.63 -5.13 -34.48
N SER A 615 -12.42 -5.63 -34.25
CA SER A 615 -12.06 -6.97 -34.73
C SER A 615 -12.94 -7.98 -33.99
N SER A 616 -14.01 -8.42 -34.64
CA SER A 616 -15.00 -9.36 -34.09
C SER A 616 -14.45 -10.79 -33.95
N SER A 617 -13.35 -11.10 -34.66
CA SER A 617 -12.79 -12.44 -34.82
C SER A 617 -11.63 -12.79 -33.85
N ASN A 618 -11.22 -11.88 -32.97
CA ASN A 618 -10.12 -12.17 -32.04
C ASN A 618 -10.59 -12.96 -30.81
N ALA A 619 -10.10 -14.19 -30.65
CA ALA A 619 -10.42 -15.08 -29.52
C ALA A 619 -10.11 -14.44 -28.16
N LEU A 620 -9.01 -13.68 -28.06
CA LEU A 620 -8.62 -12.99 -26.82
C LEU A 620 -9.64 -11.91 -26.43
N ALA A 621 -10.12 -11.12 -27.40
CA ALA A 621 -11.16 -10.13 -27.17
C ALA A 621 -12.51 -10.76 -26.81
N GLN A 622 -12.80 -11.96 -27.30
CA GLN A 622 -13.99 -12.73 -26.90
C GLN A 622 -13.86 -13.25 -25.47
N ALA A 623 -12.71 -13.80 -25.08
CA ALA A 623 -12.43 -14.26 -23.73
C ALA A 623 -12.54 -13.12 -22.71
N LEU A 624 -11.96 -11.94 -22.99
CA LEU A 624 -12.08 -10.77 -22.12
C LEU A 624 -13.54 -10.33 -21.93
N ARG A 625 -14.34 -10.32 -23.02
CA ARG A 625 -15.77 -10.01 -22.94
C ARG A 625 -16.54 -11.04 -22.11
N TRP A 626 -16.20 -12.32 -22.24
CA TRP A 626 -16.81 -13.39 -21.45
C TRP A 626 -16.49 -13.24 -19.97
N ILE A 627 -15.21 -13.07 -19.61
CA ILE A 627 -14.78 -12.85 -18.21
C ILE A 627 -15.51 -11.64 -17.63
N ARG A 628 -15.58 -10.54 -18.39
CA ARG A 628 -16.28 -9.34 -17.97
C ARG A 628 -17.76 -9.60 -17.70
N LYS A 629 -18.44 -10.36 -18.56
CA LYS A 629 -19.86 -10.70 -18.37
C LYS A 629 -20.09 -11.51 -17.09
N GLN A 630 -19.13 -12.35 -16.69
CA GLN A 630 -19.22 -13.12 -15.45
C GLN A 630 -18.97 -12.26 -14.21
N LEU A 631 -18.05 -11.30 -14.30
CA LEU A 631 -17.64 -10.47 -13.16
C LEU A 631 -18.48 -9.19 -13.01
N SER A 632 -19.15 -8.71 -14.06
CA SER A 632 -19.93 -7.46 -14.04
C SER A 632 -21.13 -7.42 -13.08
N PRO A 633 -21.74 -8.53 -12.64
CA PRO A 633 -22.76 -8.49 -11.59
C PRO A 633 -22.17 -8.28 -10.19
N LEU A 634 -20.90 -8.62 -9.98
CA LEU A 634 -20.28 -8.57 -8.66
C LEU A 634 -19.85 -7.14 -8.32
N GLU A 635 -20.27 -6.67 -7.16
CA GLU A 635 -19.74 -5.41 -6.62
C GLU A 635 -18.23 -5.57 -6.36
N ALA A 636 -17.47 -4.52 -6.66
CA ALA A 636 -16.01 -4.56 -6.56
C ALA A 636 -15.51 -4.86 -5.14
N SER A 637 -16.19 -4.33 -4.12
CA SER A 637 -15.92 -4.63 -2.71
C SER A 637 -16.05 -6.14 -2.42
N THR A 638 -17.15 -6.76 -2.86
CA THR A 638 -17.44 -8.18 -2.70
C THR A 638 -16.41 -9.05 -3.43
N LEU A 639 -16.02 -8.66 -4.64
CA LEU A 639 -14.97 -9.35 -5.40
C LEU A 639 -13.64 -9.37 -4.62
N LEU A 640 -13.23 -8.23 -4.05
CA LEU A 640 -11.97 -8.09 -3.32
C LEU A 640 -11.96 -8.87 -2.02
N TRP A 641 -13.04 -8.79 -1.23
CA TRP A 641 -13.20 -9.59 -0.01
C TRP A 641 -13.27 -11.09 -0.32
N GLY A 642 -13.92 -11.47 -1.44
CA GLY A 642 -13.94 -12.84 -1.93
C GLY A 642 -12.56 -13.37 -2.30
N LEU A 643 -11.74 -12.56 -2.99
CA LEU A 643 -10.33 -12.90 -3.28
C LEU A 643 -9.51 -13.07 -2.00
N LEU A 644 -9.69 -12.18 -1.02
CA LEU A 644 -9.00 -12.28 0.27
C LEU A 644 -9.40 -13.53 1.05
N ALA A 645 -10.70 -13.83 1.09
CA ALA A 645 -11.24 -15.05 1.72
C ALA A 645 -10.71 -16.32 1.03
N ALA A 646 -10.65 -16.34 -0.31
CA ALA A 646 -10.09 -17.45 -1.07
C ALA A 646 -8.60 -17.65 -0.75
N VAL A 647 -7.80 -16.58 -0.67
CA VAL A 647 -6.41 -16.66 -0.23
C VAL A 647 -6.31 -17.24 1.19
N GLY A 648 -7.14 -16.76 2.12
CA GLY A 648 -7.20 -17.28 3.49
C GLY A 648 -7.51 -18.78 3.52
N ALA A 649 -8.54 -19.22 2.79
CA ALA A 649 -8.93 -20.63 2.69
C ALA A 649 -7.81 -21.50 2.11
N ILE A 650 -7.15 -21.06 1.03
CA ILE A 650 -6.01 -21.77 0.44
C ILE A 650 -4.87 -21.90 1.44
N ARG A 651 -4.56 -20.84 2.20
CA ARG A 651 -3.50 -20.87 3.23
C ARG A 651 -3.82 -21.81 4.38
N VAL A 652 -5.08 -21.83 4.83
CA VAL A 652 -5.54 -22.78 5.86
C VAL A 652 -5.43 -24.21 5.35
N MET A 653 -5.87 -24.49 4.12
CA MET A 653 -5.76 -25.81 3.50
C MET A 653 -4.29 -26.24 3.34
N GLN A 654 -3.40 -25.34 2.92
CA GLN A 654 -1.95 -25.60 2.86
C GLN A 654 -1.34 -25.90 4.23
N ALA A 655 -1.84 -25.26 5.29
CA ALA A 655 -1.39 -25.52 6.66
C ALA A 655 -1.89 -26.87 7.20
N LEU A 656 -3.12 -27.27 6.84
CA LEU A 656 -3.72 -28.55 7.22
C LEU A 656 -3.15 -29.75 6.44
N LEU A 657 -2.92 -29.59 5.13
CA LEU A 657 -2.41 -30.62 4.23
C LEU A 657 -0.88 -30.68 4.16
N GLY A 658 -0.19 -29.67 4.70
CA GLY A 658 1.26 -29.66 4.78
C GLY A 658 1.75 -30.82 5.67
N PRO A 659 2.89 -31.45 5.36
CA PRO A 659 3.39 -32.57 6.16
C PRO A 659 3.54 -32.11 7.61
N HIS A 660 2.72 -32.65 8.50
CA HIS A 660 2.88 -32.52 9.94
C HIS A 660 4.27 -33.06 10.29
N SER A 661 5.24 -32.17 10.54
CA SER A 661 6.44 -32.56 11.27
C SER A 661 5.95 -33.10 12.61
N SER A 662 6.10 -34.42 12.79
CA SER A 662 5.72 -35.15 13.98
C SER A 662 6.02 -34.35 15.24
N ARG A 663 4.95 -33.94 15.95
CA ARG A 663 5.05 -33.59 17.37
C ARG A 663 5.65 -34.81 18.05
N SER A 664 6.89 -34.72 18.52
CA SER A 664 7.47 -35.72 19.40
C SER A 664 6.60 -35.82 20.65
N SER A 665 5.93 -36.95 20.82
CA SER A 665 5.29 -37.37 22.06
C SER A 665 6.28 -37.24 23.24
N PRO A 666 5.90 -36.64 24.39
CA PRO A 666 6.73 -36.62 25.58
C PRO A 666 6.23 -37.66 26.59
N LEU A 667 6.41 -38.96 26.35
CA LEU A 667 6.12 -39.98 27.37
C LEU A 667 7.10 -41.15 27.24
N THR A 668 8.13 -41.12 28.10
CA THR A 668 8.55 -42.21 29.01
C THR A 668 9.83 -41.77 29.70
N LYS A 669 9.69 -41.23 30.91
CA LYS A 669 10.79 -41.10 31.87
C LYS A 669 10.24 -41.37 33.27
N GLU A 670 10.40 -42.60 33.70
CA GLU A 670 10.45 -43.15 35.06
C GLU A 670 10.54 -44.67 34.81
N GLU A 671 11.48 -45.46 35.32
CA GLU A 671 12.06 -45.55 36.66
C GLU A 671 13.22 -46.57 36.51
N LYS A 672 14.46 -46.39 37.01
CA LYS A 672 14.85 -46.75 38.37
C LYS A 672 16.32 -46.41 38.64
N HIS A 673 16.57 -46.07 39.89
CA HIS A 673 17.83 -45.75 40.55
C HIS A 673 18.87 -46.90 40.61
N ARG A 674 20.16 -46.50 40.43
CA ARG A 674 21.43 -46.82 41.18
C ARG A 674 21.83 -48.30 41.44
N PRO A 675 23.08 -48.57 41.89
CA PRO A 675 24.40 -48.26 41.31
C PRO A 675 25.24 -49.56 41.10
N ALA A 676 26.27 -49.56 40.27
CA ALA A 676 27.17 -50.72 40.11
C ALA A 676 28.42 -50.61 41.00
N PRO A 677 28.78 -51.65 41.80
CA PRO A 677 30.12 -51.80 42.36
C PRO A 677 30.95 -52.86 41.61
N LYS A 678 32.26 -52.59 41.57
CA LYS A 678 33.45 -53.47 41.42
C LYS A 678 33.29 -54.84 40.75
N LYS A 679 34.04 -55.03 39.65
CA LYS A 679 34.45 -56.32 39.09
C LYS A 679 35.74 -56.78 39.79
N ASP A 680 35.72 -57.97 40.37
CA ASP A 680 36.89 -58.82 40.54
C ASP A 680 36.51 -60.30 40.50
N SER A 681 37.47 -61.10 40.04
CA SER A 681 37.53 -62.57 39.97
C SER A 681 36.74 -63.26 38.84
N GLY A 682 37.47 -64.03 38.03
CA GLY A 682 36.93 -64.96 37.07
C GLY A 682 37.02 -66.41 37.55
N THR A 683 36.37 -67.33 36.84
CA THR A 683 36.90 -68.66 36.43
C THR A 683 35.82 -69.50 35.72
N ALA A 684 36.30 -70.30 34.75
CA ALA A 684 35.86 -71.64 34.33
C ALA A 684 34.53 -71.85 33.53
N SER A 685 34.71 -72.07 32.22
CA SER A 685 34.46 -73.31 31.44
C SER A 685 33.16 -74.14 31.64
N LYS A 686 32.39 -74.32 30.54
CA LYS A 686 31.97 -75.59 29.86
C LYS A 686 30.78 -75.33 28.91
N GLN A 687 30.95 -75.50 27.59
CA GLN A 687 30.52 -76.65 26.78
C GLN A 687 29.01 -76.98 26.80
N ALA A 688 28.32 -76.80 25.68
CA ALA A 688 27.88 -77.89 24.77
C ALA A 688 26.79 -77.42 23.77
N ALA A 689 27.01 -77.72 22.49
CA ALA A 689 26.00 -77.84 21.42
C ALA A 689 25.39 -79.27 21.45
N PRO A 690 24.60 -79.82 20.49
CA PRO A 690 24.19 -79.30 19.17
C PRO A 690 22.76 -79.65 18.65
N ALA A 691 22.31 -78.90 17.61
CA ALA A 691 21.67 -79.27 16.31
C ALA A 691 20.41 -80.20 16.25
N PRO A 692 19.79 -80.50 15.07
CA PRO A 692 20.04 -80.03 13.70
C PRO A 692 18.77 -79.73 12.83
N ASP A 693 19.04 -79.41 11.54
CA ASP A 693 18.29 -79.72 10.31
C ASP A 693 16.99 -78.97 9.96
N ASN A 694 16.61 -78.81 8.69
CA ASN A 694 17.24 -78.56 7.38
C ASN A 694 16.07 -78.51 6.37
N CYS A 695 16.26 -77.79 5.27
CA CYS A 695 15.60 -78.00 3.97
C CYS A 695 14.07 -77.73 3.85
N SER A 696 13.51 -77.28 2.73
CA SER A 696 14.04 -76.77 1.46
C SER A 696 12.86 -76.39 0.55
N SER A 697 12.98 -75.27 -0.16
CA SER A 697 12.72 -75.08 -1.59
C SER A 697 11.36 -75.44 -2.23
N SER A 698 10.73 -74.43 -2.85
CA SER A 698 10.53 -74.28 -4.32
C SER A 698 9.13 -74.72 -4.79
N SER A 699 8.48 -74.20 -5.81
CA SER A 699 8.63 -73.14 -6.83
C SER A 699 7.21 -73.02 -7.48
N GLN A 700 6.80 -72.11 -8.35
CA GLN A 700 7.40 -71.71 -9.62
C GLN A 700 6.50 -70.64 -10.27
N THR A 701 7.16 -69.72 -10.96
CA THR A 701 6.65 -68.69 -11.89
C THR A 701 6.07 -69.30 -13.17
N PRO A 702 5.43 -68.47 -14.02
CA PRO A 702 5.84 -68.49 -15.43
C PRO A 702 6.02 -67.10 -16.08
N ARG A 703 6.98 -67.09 -17.01
CA ARG A 703 7.09 -66.40 -18.33
C ARG A 703 6.19 -65.18 -18.62
N ARG A 704 6.71 -63.97 -18.91
CA ARG A 704 7.54 -63.46 -20.05
C ARG A 704 6.76 -63.18 -21.36
N LYS A 705 6.72 -61.91 -21.77
CA LYS A 705 6.87 -61.38 -23.15
C LYS A 705 7.63 -60.05 -23.01
N THR A 706 8.96 -60.12 -23.14
CA THR A 706 9.84 -59.57 -24.21
C THR A 706 10.09 -58.10 -24.08
#